data_AF-A0A2D5VD20-F1
#
_entry.id   AF-A0A2D5VD20-F1
#
_cell.length_a   1.000
_cell.length_b   1.000
_cell.length_c   1.000
_cell.angle_alpha   90.00
_cell.angle_beta   90.00
_cell.angle_gamma   90.00
#
_symmetry.space_group_name_H-M   'P 1'
#
loop_
_entity.id
_entity.type
_entity.pdbx_description
1 polymer ?
#
loop_
_entity_poly.entity_id
_entity_poly.type
_entity_poly.pdbx_seq_one_letter_code
_entity_poly.pdbx_strand_id
1 'polypeptide(L)'
;MKNLGRQISRQPDVLLGPTGTIATYTHCSKQDPPSSVVKTMILRLGSAEEQTIGENQYSQCQWLCLQARKSNGSEFNIWLLLSRNSTLKADSFIGSGLEDYQIIRYILHPADGPPIEFRNKLTGLAVLPSLGCWPYLIPQPIETEVSDGIFPPKLKYLGHHYRLEGSDQASEAFVPPVAQICTLTPDVLIGPAHNTKQKDPTRRYDRSDYELVRLTQSDYQQMMAAGINCLRVDSDQVEWVDSSNAFYWGVSGTEINYPEDLYRSNYLGPTIFIDEPAVVSRDHVIRPKLKQDQLFRQTLTPQVALEDFRGHFHQAKYRGAPVRLTNELSSRPDIDLGDMRFFQQNIYSWETMVSSAIYQLTEGASNPDANAGQVPSAMVFEPPGRFGTRRTLPEMNMAYGCQIPVDDPKNLASLIYGFLRGAARSTGKDWGMSIYGAVERADTFWLQTHAYDLGAKFFLYWDSYELACVPYDEYLAMSTNLRAHAERHPQRNLDKLKQAAEVVILLPAGYNLGHVYMGKGNLWGLDELNLERLNREGVKYRQVMRNFFTEIERCLRLGVAFDLLWDMDGLNLSGYREVVRIREDGKVAVGQAGDHTLHSQARPPVRPQGTPPQLTVELLSGQDQSEGEITARATVAEGSSAVYYTTGTDEQGISNNVVVSWELYGPEETGYRFLYWEKVKPRIVRRSSSEYQVEIDFSLNAIGDYRLRVATSDLAGRTAVAWQPVSLMGKSGQT
;
A
#
# COMPACT_ATOMS: atom_id res chain seq x y z
N MET A 1 -7.26 45.87 -34.50
CA MET A 1 -5.85 45.69 -34.97
C MET A 1 -5.00 45.58 -33.71
N LYS A 2 -4.27 44.52 -33.35
CA LYS A 2 -3.76 43.34 -34.08
C LYS A 2 -4.08 42.06 -33.27
N ASN A 3 -4.62 41.05 -33.94
CA ASN A 3 -4.65 39.67 -33.46
C ASN A 3 -3.20 39.15 -33.40
N LEU A 4 -2.69 38.88 -32.19
CA LEU A 4 -1.54 38.00 -32.02
C LEU A 4 -2.07 36.56 -32.06
N GLY A 5 -2.10 35.99 -33.26
CA GLY A 5 -2.35 34.57 -33.44
C GLY A 5 -1.27 33.80 -32.71
N ARG A 6 -1.65 33.05 -31.67
CA ARG A 6 -0.81 31.97 -31.13
C ARG A 6 -0.55 31.00 -32.28
N GLN A 7 0.70 30.95 -32.75
CA GLN A 7 1.14 29.94 -33.70
C GLN A 7 0.94 28.57 -33.06
N ILE A 8 -0.03 27.82 -33.58
CA ILE A 8 -0.19 26.40 -33.35
C ILE A 8 1.03 25.74 -33.99
N SER A 9 1.92 25.17 -33.16
CA SER A 9 3.04 24.37 -33.65
C SER A 9 2.50 23.01 -34.08
N ARG A 10 2.46 22.76 -35.40
CA ARG A 10 2.27 21.42 -35.96
C ARG A 10 3.62 20.71 -35.93
N GLN A 11 3.75 19.62 -35.18
CA GLN A 11 4.91 18.74 -35.30
C GLN A 11 4.80 17.94 -36.62
N PRO A 12 5.90 17.71 -37.36
CA PRO A 12 5.89 16.85 -38.54
C PRO A 12 5.91 15.38 -38.11
N ASP A 13 4.75 14.77 -37.97
CA ASP A 13 4.62 13.37 -37.54
C ASP A 13 4.73 12.39 -38.72
N VAL A 14 5.54 11.34 -38.52
CA VAL A 14 5.81 10.31 -39.53
C VAL A 14 4.94 9.08 -39.22
N LEU A 15 4.08 8.70 -40.17
CA LEU A 15 3.30 7.46 -40.13
C LEU A 15 4.22 6.23 -40.02
N LEU A 16 3.70 5.13 -39.47
CA LEU A 16 4.41 3.84 -39.36
C LEU A 16 4.80 3.29 -40.73
N GLY A 17 3.95 3.51 -41.73
CA GLY A 17 4.12 3.07 -43.10
C GLY A 17 2.86 3.31 -43.94
N PRO A 18 2.84 2.89 -45.22
CA PRO A 18 1.69 3.05 -46.08
C PRO A 18 0.46 2.34 -45.50
N THR A 19 -0.70 3.02 -45.51
CA THR A 19 -1.98 2.40 -45.16
C THR A 19 -2.25 1.22 -46.09
N GLY A 20 -2.70 0.09 -45.52
CA GLY A 20 -2.98 -1.14 -46.24
C GLY A 20 -1.80 -2.10 -46.34
N THR A 21 -0.63 -1.77 -45.79
CA THR A 21 0.49 -2.73 -45.74
C THR A 21 0.19 -3.86 -44.76
N ILE A 22 0.39 -5.09 -45.23
CA ILE A 22 0.14 -6.34 -44.49
C ILE A 22 1.44 -7.14 -44.42
N ALA A 23 1.76 -7.69 -43.26
CA ALA A 23 2.83 -8.66 -43.08
C ALA A 23 2.29 -9.94 -42.43
N THR A 24 2.63 -11.09 -43.02
CA THR A 24 2.27 -12.41 -42.49
C THR A 24 3.48 -13.10 -41.91
N TYR A 25 3.36 -13.54 -40.67
CA TYR A 25 4.38 -14.21 -39.89
C TYR A 25 3.95 -15.62 -39.50
N THR A 26 4.88 -16.57 -39.54
CA THR A 26 4.65 -17.94 -39.05
C THR A 26 5.64 -18.35 -37.99
N HIS A 27 5.17 -19.20 -37.09
CA HIS A 27 5.95 -19.74 -35.98
C HIS A 27 7.16 -20.53 -36.50
N CYS A 28 8.36 -20.29 -35.94
CA CYS A 28 9.59 -20.88 -36.47
C CYS A 28 9.75 -22.41 -36.22
N SER A 29 8.99 -23.00 -35.29
CA SER A 29 9.10 -24.44 -34.99
C SER A 29 8.50 -25.30 -36.11
N LYS A 30 9.17 -26.42 -36.41
CA LYS A 30 8.69 -27.44 -37.36
C LYS A 30 7.73 -28.47 -36.73
N GLN A 31 7.62 -28.50 -35.41
CA GLN A 31 6.67 -29.34 -34.69
C GLN A 31 5.36 -28.58 -34.50
N ASP A 32 4.23 -29.28 -34.54
CA ASP A 32 2.94 -28.66 -34.19
C ASP A 32 3.01 -28.21 -32.72
N PRO A 33 2.91 -26.90 -32.44
CA PRO A 33 3.00 -26.43 -31.07
C PRO A 33 1.68 -26.69 -30.33
N PRO A 34 1.68 -26.59 -28.99
CA PRO A 34 0.47 -26.73 -28.19
C PRO A 34 -0.70 -25.88 -28.70
N SER A 35 -1.92 -26.29 -28.36
CA SER A 35 -3.16 -25.74 -28.93
C SER A 35 -3.30 -24.23 -28.75
N SER A 36 -2.76 -23.66 -27.66
CA SER A 36 -2.85 -22.23 -27.34
C SER A 36 -1.74 -21.37 -27.96
N VAL A 37 -0.72 -21.98 -28.57
CA VAL A 37 0.38 -21.23 -29.21
C VAL A 37 -0.11 -20.60 -30.51
N VAL A 38 0.25 -19.34 -30.74
CA VAL A 38 -0.04 -18.63 -31.99
C VAL A 38 0.82 -19.22 -33.11
N LYS A 39 0.17 -19.83 -34.11
CA LYS A 39 0.82 -20.46 -35.27
C LYS A 39 1.11 -19.46 -36.38
N THR A 40 0.17 -18.55 -36.61
CA THR A 40 0.24 -17.51 -37.64
C THR A 40 -0.17 -16.17 -37.05
N MET A 41 0.55 -15.12 -37.43
CA MET A 41 0.30 -13.76 -37.01
C MET A 41 0.29 -12.84 -38.22
N ILE A 42 -0.67 -11.94 -38.30
CA ILE A 42 -0.78 -10.96 -39.38
C ILE A 42 -0.76 -9.56 -38.76
N LEU A 43 0.19 -8.74 -39.19
CA LEU A 43 0.27 -7.32 -38.85
C LEU A 43 -0.28 -6.49 -40.00
N ARG A 44 -1.13 -5.50 -39.70
CA ARG A 44 -1.74 -4.62 -40.71
C ARG A 44 -1.66 -3.17 -40.30
N LEU A 45 -1.21 -2.31 -41.20
CA LEU A 45 -1.24 -0.86 -41.04
C LEU A 45 -2.56 -0.31 -41.58
N GLY A 46 -3.37 0.25 -40.71
CA GLY A 46 -4.66 0.82 -41.04
C GLY A 46 -4.59 2.28 -41.50
N SER A 47 -5.78 2.89 -41.52
CA SER A 47 -5.94 4.32 -41.80
C SER A 47 -5.23 5.19 -40.76
N ALA A 48 -4.80 6.38 -41.21
CA ALA A 48 -4.31 7.42 -40.32
C ALA A 48 -5.47 8.35 -39.91
N GLU A 49 -5.45 8.79 -38.66
CA GLU A 49 -6.46 9.68 -38.08
C GLU A 49 -5.77 10.80 -37.30
N GLU A 50 -6.35 12.00 -37.30
CA GLU A 50 -5.88 13.10 -36.47
C GLU A 50 -6.56 13.01 -35.09
N GLN A 51 -5.76 12.99 -34.02
CA GLN A 51 -6.26 12.91 -32.64
C GLN A 51 -5.76 14.10 -31.82
N THR A 52 -6.60 14.58 -30.92
CA THR A 52 -6.20 15.56 -29.90
C THR A 52 -5.54 14.82 -28.74
N ILE A 53 -4.28 15.11 -28.47
CA ILE A 53 -3.51 14.50 -27.39
C ILE A 53 -3.18 15.62 -26.38
N GLY A 54 -3.94 15.72 -25.29
CA GLY A 54 -3.75 16.78 -24.29
C GLY A 54 -4.32 18.15 -24.70
N GLU A 55 -3.99 19.19 -23.94
CA GLU A 55 -4.52 20.54 -24.18
C GLU A 55 -3.90 21.19 -25.44
N ASN A 56 -4.67 21.22 -26.53
CA ASN A 56 -4.34 21.91 -27.79
C ASN A 56 -3.17 21.33 -28.62
N GLN A 57 -2.84 20.04 -28.44
CA GLN A 57 -1.89 19.35 -29.33
C GLN A 57 -2.65 18.33 -30.19
N TYR A 58 -2.37 18.36 -31.50
CA TYR A 58 -2.86 17.38 -32.47
C TYR A 58 -1.69 16.53 -32.92
N SER A 59 -1.90 15.22 -33.00
CA SER A 59 -0.94 14.27 -33.54
C SER A 59 -1.59 13.44 -34.62
N GLN A 60 -0.80 13.11 -35.65
CA GLN A 60 -1.22 12.14 -36.65
C GLN A 60 -0.98 10.73 -36.10
N CYS A 61 -2.07 10.00 -35.89
CA CYS A 61 -2.04 8.65 -35.37
C CYS A 61 -2.30 7.64 -36.51
N GLN A 62 -1.77 6.42 -36.37
CA GLN A 62 -2.04 5.33 -37.31
C GLN A 62 -2.49 4.07 -36.59
N TRP A 63 -3.48 3.39 -37.16
CA TRP A 63 -3.91 2.08 -36.69
C TRP A 63 -2.87 0.99 -37.00
N LEU A 64 -2.58 0.18 -36.01
CA LEU A 64 -1.90 -1.10 -36.13
C LEU A 64 -2.85 -2.20 -35.65
N CYS A 65 -3.04 -3.23 -36.46
CA CYS A 65 -3.77 -4.42 -36.05
C CYS A 65 -2.87 -5.64 -36.05
N LEU A 66 -3.00 -6.41 -34.98
CA LEU A 66 -2.43 -7.72 -34.79
C LEU A 66 -3.57 -8.74 -34.84
N GLN A 67 -3.60 -9.57 -35.87
CA GLN A 67 -4.47 -10.73 -35.95
C GLN A 67 -3.64 -11.98 -35.66
N ALA A 68 -4.03 -12.74 -34.65
CA ALA A 68 -3.32 -13.94 -34.22
C ALA A 68 -4.22 -15.17 -34.38
N ARG A 69 -3.69 -16.23 -35.01
CA ARG A 69 -4.35 -17.53 -35.15
C ARG A 69 -3.58 -18.59 -34.38
N LYS A 70 -4.23 -19.22 -33.40
CA LYS A 70 -3.70 -20.31 -32.59
C LYS A 70 -3.61 -21.63 -33.36
N SER A 71 -2.81 -22.58 -32.85
CA SER A 71 -2.68 -23.93 -33.43
C SER A 71 -4.00 -24.69 -33.52
N ASN A 72 -4.92 -24.47 -32.59
CA ASN A 72 -6.26 -25.05 -32.61
C ASN A 72 -7.23 -24.36 -33.59
N GLY A 73 -6.80 -23.32 -34.30
CA GLY A 73 -7.60 -22.57 -35.26
C GLY A 73 -8.40 -21.40 -34.69
N SER A 74 -8.45 -21.22 -33.37
CA SER A 74 -9.06 -20.03 -32.76
C SER A 74 -8.26 -18.76 -33.09
N GLU A 75 -8.95 -17.62 -33.18
CA GLU A 75 -8.36 -16.34 -33.58
C GLU A 75 -8.74 -15.22 -32.63
N PHE A 76 -7.84 -14.27 -32.41
CA PHE A 76 -8.14 -13.02 -31.71
C PHE A 76 -7.44 -11.85 -32.41
N ASN A 77 -7.93 -10.63 -32.19
CA ASN A 77 -7.36 -9.42 -32.78
C ASN A 77 -7.11 -8.34 -31.74
N ILE A 78 -6.03 -7.59 -31.91
CA ILE A 78 -5.68 -6.41 -31.12
C ILE A 78 -5.53 -5.23 -32.05
N TRP A 79 -6.15 -4.11 -31.71
CA TRP A 79 -6.03 -2.86 -32.45
C TRP A 79 -5.46 -1.75 -31.58
N LEU A 80 -4.41 -1.11 -32.08
CA LEU A 80 -3.72 0.00 -31.43
C LEU A 80 -3.80 1.23 -32.32
N LEU A 81 -4.23 2.36 -31.77
CA LEU A 81 -4.03 3.66 -32.43
C LEU A 81 -2.77 4.28 -31.85
N LEU A 82 -1.72 4.37 -32.67
CA LEU A 82 -0.38 4.77 -32.23
C LEU A 82 -0.08 6.21 -32.63
N SER A 83 0.42 7.00 -31.67
CA SER A 83 1.02 8.32 -31.88
C SER A 83 2.50 8.24 -31.59
N ARG A 84 3.35 8.87 -32.39
CA ARG A 84 4.80 8.85 -32.18
C ARG A 84 5.22 9.86 -31.09
N ASN A 85 6.13 9.48 -30.19
CA ASN A 85 6.72 10.41 -29.23
C ASN A 85 7.84 11.24 -29.89
N SER A 86 7.76 12.57 -29.78
CA SER A 86 8.53 13.53 -30.59
C SER A 86 9.98 13.81 -30.13
N THR A 87 10.55 13.00 -29.22
CA THR A 87 11.89 13.24 -28.66
C THR A 87 13.02 12.47 -29.34
N LEU A 88 12.73 11.56 -30.27
CA LEU A 88 13.74 10.74 -30.95
C LEU A 88 13.74 10.97 -32.47
N LYS A 89 14.93 10.91 -33.07
CA LYS A 89 15.14 11.16 -34.51
C LYS A 89 14.27 10.20 -35.35
N ALA A 90 13.77 10.73 -36.45
CA ALA A 90 12.85 10.05 -37.36
C ALA A 90 13.50 8.86 -38.08
N ASP A 91 13.44 7.68 -37.47
CA ASP A 91 13.63 6.40 -38.18
C ASP A 91 12.25 5.78 -38.43
N SER A 92 11.86 5.55 -39.68
CA SER A 92 10.50 5.13 -40.08
C SER A 92 10.18 3.65 -39.79
N PHE A 93 10.72 3.10 -38.71
CA PHE A 93 10.76 1.66 -38.46
C PHE A 93 9.90 1.29 -37.24
N ILE A 94 9.10 0.22 -37.36
CA ILE A 94 8.37 -0.38 -36.22
C ILE A 94 9.34 -1.17 -35.31
N GLY A 95 10.56 -1.43 -35.78
CA GLY A 95 11.55 -2.26 -35.09
C GLY A 95 12.51 -1.56 -34.13
N SER A 96 12.17 -0.38 -33.60
CA SER A 96 12.74 0.10 -32.32
C SER A 96 11.90 -0.31 -31.09
N GLY A 97 10.81 -1.06 -31.30
CA GLY A 97 9.84 -1.43 -30.27
C GLY A 97 8.71 -0.39 -30.13
N LEU A 98 7.57 -0.77 -29.54
CA LEU A 98 6.45 0.16 -29.30
C LEU A 98 6.74 1.24 -28.24
N GLU A 99 7.92 1.23 -27.63
CA GLU A 99 8.34 2.16 -26.58
C GLU A 99 8.39 3.62 -27.08
N ASP A 100 8.59 3.81 -28.39
CA ASP A 100 8.58 5.12 -29.05
C ASP A 100 7.17 5.66 -29.34
N TYR A 101 6.12 4.89 -29.06
CA TYR A 101 4.74 5.23 -29.39
C TYR A 101 3.87 5.35 -28.15
N GLN A 102 3.04 6.38 -28.13
CA GLN A 102 1.92 6.48 -27.23
C GLN A 102 0.72 5.75 -27.83
N ILE A 103 0.13 4.81 -27.07
CA ILE A 103 -1.11 4.13 -27.47
C ILE A 103 -2.30 4.98 -27.05
N ILE A 104 -3.02 5.52 -28.03
CA ILE A 104 -4.15 6.43 -27.83
C ILE A 104 -5.46 5.67 -27.66
N ARG A 105 -5.65 4.61 -28.45
CA ARG A 105 -6.81 3.72 -28.38
C ARG A 105 -6.35 2.27 -28.38
N TYR A 106 -7.09 1.43 -27.65
CA TYR A 106 -6.77 0.02 -27.44
C TYR A 106 -8.04 -0.83 -27.51
N ILE A 107 -8.14 -1.70 -28.52
CA ILE A 107 -9.29 -2.58 -28.74
C ILE A 107 -8.81 -4.04 -28.72
N LEU A 108 -9.45 -4.86 -27.88
CA LEU A 108 -9.35 -6.30 -27.88
C LEU A 108 -10.58 -6.90 -28.56
N HIS A 109 -10.38 -7.75 -29.56
CA HIS A 109 -11.41 -8.61 -30.12
C HIS A 109 -11.04 -10.06 -29.75
N PRO A 110 -11.65 -10.63 -28.68
CA PRO A 110 -11.38 -12.00 -28.29
C PRO A 110 -11.95 -12.98 -29.33
N ALA A 111 -11.55 -14.26 -29.24
CA ALA A 111 -12.09 -15.30 -30.11
C ALA A 111 -13.60 -15.47 -29.96
N ASP A 112 -14.06 -15.42 -28.71
CA ASP A 112 -15.46 -15.60 -28.34
C ASP A 112 -15.96 -14.29 -27.69
N GLY A 113 -16.53 -13.39 -28.50
CA GLY A 113 -17.18 -12.19 -27.99
C GLY A 113 -17.04 -10.96 -28.89
N PRO A 114 -17.75 -9.86 -28.56
CA PRO A 114 -17.64 -8.62 -29.30
C PRO A 114 -16.30 -7.91 -29.03
N PRO A 115 -15.82 -7.06 -29.93
CA PRO A 115 -14.69 -6.18 -29.67
C PRO A 115 -14.94 -5.23 -28.49
N ILE A 116 -13.95 -5.06 -27.62
CA ILE A 116 -14.00 -4.21 -26.43
C ILE A 116 -12.88 -3.18 -26.50
N GLU A 117 -13.21 -1.91 -26.30
CA GLU A 117 -12.25 -0.82 -26.20
C GLU A 117 -12.12 -0.35 -24.74
N PHE A 118 -10.90 -0.34 -24.21
CA PHE A 118 -10.65 0.06 -22.83
C PHE A 118 -10.20 1.52 -22.76
N ARG A 119 -11.01 2.38 -22.14
CA ARG A 119 -10.75 3.83 -22.04
C ARG A 119 -10.71 4.30 -20.60
N ASN A 120 -9.81 5.23 -20.31
CA ASN A 120 -9.81 5.94 -19.03
C ASN A 120 -11.00 6.90 -19.01
N LYS A 121 -11.83 6.84 -17.96
CA LYS A 121 -13.04 7.67 -17.79
C LYS A 121 -12.75 9.16 -17.83
N LEU A 122 -11.59 9.57 -17.34
CA LEU A 122 -11.22 10.98 -17.16
C LEU A 122 -10.49 11.54 -18.38
N THR A 123 -9.54 10.78 -18.94
CA THR A 123 -8.68 11.27 -20.01
C THR A 123 -9.13 10.84 -21.40
N GLY A 124 -9.99 9.81 -21.51
CA GLY A 124 -10.39 9.20 -22.77
C GLY A 124 -9.31 8.34 -23.45
N LEU A 125 -8.08 8.33 -22.92
CA LEU A 125 -6.96 7.56 -23.45
C LEU A 125 -7.12 6.06 -23.16
N ALA A 126 -6.39 5.23 -23.91
CA ALA A 126 -6.32 3.80 -23.70
C ALA A 126 -5.89 3.45 -22.26
N VAL A 127 -6.57 2.48 -21.65
CA VAL A 127 -6.05 1.77 -20.47
C VAL A 127 -5.46 0.46 -20.97
N LEU A 128 -4.21 0.18 -20.62
CA LEU A 128 -3.47 -1.01 -21.05
C LEU A 128 -3.43 -2.06 -19.92
N PRO A 129 -3.24 -3.35 -20.24
CA PRO A 129 -3.03 -4.40 -19.25
C PRO A 129 -1.86 -4.09 -18.31
N SER A 130 -2.09 -4.24 -17.00
CA SER A 130 -1.12 -3.89 -15.94
C SER A 130 -0.41 -5.10 -15.33
N LEU A 131 -0.51 -6.28 -15.94
CA LEU A 131 0.08 -7.52 -15.41
C LEU A 131 1.60 -7.56 -15.53
N GLY A 132 2.22 -6.69 -16.33
CA GLY A 132 3.67 -6.68 -16.58
C GLY A 132 4.13 -7.59 -17.72
N CYS A 133 3.21 -8.31 -18.36
CA CYS A 133 3.50 -9.11 -19.55
C CYS A 133 3.40 -8.31 -20.87
N TRP A 134 3.01 -7.03 -20.84
CA TRP A 134 2.81 -6.19 -22.03
C TRP A 134 3.97 -6.24 -23.05
N PRO A 135 5.25 -6.22 -22.65
CA PRO A 135 6.36 -6.36 -23.61
C PRO A 135 6.34 -7.66 -24.44
N TYR A 136 5.71 -8.72 -23.91
CA TYR A 136 5.54 -10.00 -24.60
C TYR A 136 4.24 -10.10 -25.41
N LEU A 137 3.25 -9.27 -25.08
CA LEU A 137 1.94 -9.22 -25.74
C LEU A 137 1.96 -8.43 -27.04
N ILE A 138 3.05 -7.74 -27.34
CA ILE A 138 3.26 -7.04 -28.60
C ILE A 138 4.47 -7.66 -29.31
N PRO A 139 4.39 -7.92 -30.62
CA PRO A 139 5.53 -8.44 -31.37
C PRO A 139 6.73 -7.48 -31.34
N GLN A 140 7.88 -7.99 -30.93
CA GLN A 140 9.13 -7.25 -30.84
C GLN A 140 10.10 -7.67 -31.94
N PRO A 141 10.83 -6.73 -32.56
CA PRO A 141 11.94 -7.02 -33.47
C PRO A 141 13.04 -7.83 -32.76
N ILE A 142 13.76 -8.66 -33.51
CA ILE A 142 15.01 -9.27 -33.04
C ILE A 142 16.15 -8.40 -33.57
N GLU A 143 16.82 -7.66 -32.69
CA GLU A 143 17.79 -6.56 -32.99
C GLU A 143 18.94 -6.92 -33.93
N THR A 144 19.23 -8.21 -34.15
CA THR A 144 20.39 -8.68 -34.92
C THR A 144 20.17 -8.75 -36.43
N GLU A 145 18.98 -8.42 -36.95
CA GLU A 145 18.66 -8.53 -38.38
C GLU A 145 18.27 -7.17 -38.98
N VAL A 146 19.18 -6.59 -39.77
CA VAL A 146 18.93 -5.37 -40.57
C VAL A 146 17.88 -5.67 -41.65
N SER A 147 16.87 -4.82 -41.76
CA SER A 147 15.80 -4.92 -42.76
C SER A 147 15.61 -3.58 -43.45
N ASP A 148 15.51 -3.60 -44.78
CA ASP A 148 15.14 -2.43 -45.59
C ASP A 148 13.61 -2.23 -45.68
N GLY A 149 12.80 -3.16 -45.15
CA GLY A 149 11.33 -3.13 -45.17
C GLY A 149 10.70 -2.80 -43.82
N ILE A 150 9.53 -2.13 -43.82
CA ILE A 150 8.79 -1.61 -42.64
C ILE A 150 8.64 -2.65 -41.51
N PHE A 151 8.43 -3.91 -41.89
CA PHE A 151 8.27 -5.04 -40.99
C PHE A 151 9.56 -5.89 -40.96
N PRO A 152 10.09 -6.24 -39.78
CA PRO A 152 11.34 -6.98 -39.67
C PRO A 152 11.19 -8.46 -40.10
N PRO A 153 12.23 -9.11 -40.63
CA PRO A 153 12.17 -10.49 -41.12
C PRO A 153 11.88 -11.51 -40.00
N LYS A 154 12.22 -11.19 -38.76
CA LYS A 154 11.91 -12.00 -37.58
C LYS A 154 11.40 -11.14 -36.43
N LEU A 155 10.48 -11.73 -35.68
CA LEU A 155 9.87 -11.14 -34.50
C LEU A 155 9.90 -12.14 -33.35
N LYS A 156 9.88 -11.61 -32.14
CA LYS A 156 9.59 -12.32 -30.91
C LYS A 156 8.20 -11.92 -30.40
N TYR A 157 7.36 -12.89 -30.08
CA TYR A 157 5.98 -12.65 -29.64
C TYR A 157 5.52 -13.79 -28.73
N LEU A 158 4.90 -13.47 -27.58
CA LEU A 158 4.47 -14.45 -26.57
C LEU A 158 5.56 -15.46 -26.18
N GLY A 159 6.82 -15.01 -26.15
CA GLY A 159 7.99 -15.84 -25.82
C GLY A 159 8.51 -16.72 -26.95
N HIS A 160 7.94 -16.63 -28.15
CA HIS A 160 8.27 -17.45 -29.31
C HIS A 160 8.85 -16.64 -30.46
N HIS A 161 9.54 -17.32 -31.39
CA HIS A 161 10.10 -16.69 -32.59
C HIS A 161 9.23 -16.92 -33.83
N TYR A 162 9.06 -15.85 -34.60
CA TYR A 162 8.28 -15.84 -35.83
C TYR A 162 9.11 -15.33 -37.00
N ARG A 163 8.82 -15.83 -38.20
CA ARG A 163 9.47 -15.44 -39.46
C ARG A 163 8.45 -14.83 -40.41
N LEU A 164 8.83 -13.74 -41.06
CA LEU A 164 8.06 -13.11 -42.13
C LEU A 164 7.98 -14.06 -43.33
N GLU A 165 6.77 -14.42 -43.75
CA GLU A 165 6.53 -15.20 -44.97
C GLU A 165 6.30 -14.31 -46.19
N GLY A 166 5.68 -13.15 -46.00
CA GLY A 166 5.37 -12.23 -47.08
C GLY A 166 4.85 -10.90 -46.59
N SER A 167 4.98 -9.90 -47.45
CA SER A 167 4.43 -8.55 -47.27
C SER A 167 3.59 -8.21 -48.49
N ASP A 168 2.35 -7.79 -48.25
CA ASP A 168 1.38 -7.45 -49.28
C ASP A 168 0.83 -6.03 -49.07
N GLN A 169 0.17 -5.51 -50.10
CA GLN A 169 -0.57 -4.25 -50.03
C GLN A 169 -2.04 -4.52 -50.31
N ALA A 170 -2.91 -4.30 -49.33
CA ALA A 170 -4.35 -4.43 -49.51
C ALA A 170 -4.92 -3.32 -50.40
N SER A 171 -5.91 -3.67 -51.22
CA SER A 171 -6.65 -2.73 -52.05
C SER A 171 -7.69 -1.92 -51.28
N GLU A 172 -8.13 -2.42 -50.11
CA GLU A 172 -9.13 -1.76 -49.27
C GLU A 172 -8.52 -1.19 -47.99
N ALA A 173 -9.03 -0.03 -47.56
CA ALA A 173 -8.62 0.60 -46.32
C ALA A 173 -9.09 -0.24 -45.13
N PHE A 174 -8.14 -0.63 -44.28
CA PHE A 174 -8.41 -1.42 -43.09
C PHE A 174 -8.85 -0.49 -41.94
N VAL A 175 -10.08 -0.69 -41.45
CA VAL A 175 -10.77 0.17 -40.46
C VAL A 175 -10.98 -0.61 -39.17
N PRO A 176 -10.77 -0.01 -37.98
CA PRO A 176 -11.05 -0.65 -36.69
C PRO A 176 -12.52 -1.07 -36.55
N PRO A 177 -12.82 -2.13 -35.80
CA PRO A 177 -14.19 -2.57 -35.58
C PRO A 177 -14.95 -1.59 -34.68
N VAL A 178 -16.28 -1.64 -34.76
CA VAL A 178 -17.14 -1.01 -33.75
C VAL A 178 -17.00 -1.83 -32.46
N ALA A 179 -16.53 -1.19 -31.39
CA ALA A 179 -16.25 -1.83 -30.12
C ALA A 179 -17.17 -1.33 -29.00
N GLN A 180 -17.51 -2.22 -28.06
CA GLN A 180 -18.10 -1.84 -26.79
C GLN A 180 -17.06 -1.09 -25.96
N ILE A 181 -17.42 0.09 -25.44
CA ILE A 181 -16.48 0.88 -24.62
C ILE A 181 -16.56 0.42 -23.16
N CYS A 182 -15.47 -0.14 -22.66
CA CYS A 182 -15.24 -0.39 -21.24
C CYS A 182 -14.51 0.83 -20.64
N THR A 183 -15.21 1.58 -19.80
CA THR A 183 -14.67 2.82 -19.21
C THR A 183 -14.11 2.52 -17.82
N LEU A 184 -12.80 2.70 -17.62
CA LEU A 184 -12.08 2.35 -16.40
C LEU A 184 -11.54 3.58 -15.67
N THR A 185 -11.26 3.43 -14.38
CA THR A 185 -10.75 4.50 -13.50
C THR A 185 -9.47 4.03 -12.78
N PRO A 186 -8.35 3.87 -13.50
CA PRO A 186 -7.12 3.30 -12.94
C PRO A 186 -6.50 4.16 -11.81
N ASP A 187 -6.86 5.44 -11.71
CA ASP A 187 -6.30 6.36 -10.73
C ASP A 187 -6.96 6.25 -9.33
N VAL A 188 -8.09 5.52 -9.24
CA VAL A 188 -8.88 5.35 -8.01
C VAL A 188 -9.54 3.97 -8.02
N LEU A 189 -8.97 3.02 -7.28
CA LEU A 189 -9.46 1.66 -7.13
C LEU A 189 -10.13 1.50 -5.76
N ILE A 190 -11.40 1.11 -5.77
CA ILE A 190 -12.26 0.95 -4.58
C ILE A 190 -12.78 -0.48 -4.56
N GLY A 191 -12.60 -1.22 -3.46
CA GLY A 191 -13.29 -2.49 -3.30
C GLY A 191 -12.87 -3.38 -2.12
N PRO A 192 -13.67 -4.43 -1.84
CA PRO A 192 -13.39 -5.39 -0.78
C PRO A 192 -12.39 -6.48 -1.19
N ALA A 193 -11.86 -7.19 -0.20
CA ALA A 193 -10.90 -8.28 -0.41
C ALA A 193 -11.54 -9.64 -0.78
N HIS A 194 -12.86 -9.79 -0.64
CA HIS A 194 -13.57 -11.06 -0.82
C HIS A 194 -14.70 -10.98 -1.85
N ASN A 195 -15.08 -12.14 -2.40
CA ASN A 195 -16.26 -12.31 -3.25
C ASN A 195 -17.48 -12.84 -2.44
N THR A 196 -17.49 -12.53 -1.15
CA THR A 196 -18.53 -12.90 -0.19
C THR A 196 -19.00 -11.66 0.56
N LYS A 197 -20.15 -11.76 1.22
CA LYS A 197 -20.66 -10.74 2.15
C LYS A 197 -21.24 -11.40 3.38
N GLN A 198 -21.47 -10.61 4.42
CA GLN A 198 -22.13 -11.09 5.62
C GLN A 198 -23.61 -11.34 5.31
N LYS A 199 -24.12 -12.49 5.74
CA LYS A 199 -25.57 -12.82 5.63
C LYS A 199 -26.42 -11.87 6.47
N ASP A 200 -25.91 -11.55 7.66
CA ASP A 200 -26.42 -10.49 8.53
C ASP A 200 -25.37 -9.37 8.58
N PRO A 201 -25.64 -8.19 8.00
CA PRO A 201 -24.71 -7.07 7.98
C PRO A 201 -24.67 -6.29 9.32
N THR A 202 -25.34 -6.78 10.37
CA THR A 202 -25.24 -6.16 11.69
C THR A 202 -23.82 -6.25 12.22
N ARG A 203 -23.22 -5.08 12.49
CA ARG A 203 -21.89 -4.98 13.07
C ARG A 203 -21.79 -5.71 14.42
N ARG A 204 -20.73 -6.49 14.56
CA ARG A 204 -20.40 -7.25 15.77
C ARG A 204 -19.21 -6.65 16.49
N TYR A 205 -19.32 -6.55 17.82
CA TYR A 205 -18.28 -6.00 18.70
C TYR A 205 -17.76 -7.03 19.71
N ASP A 206 -18.46 -8.16 19.83
CA ASP A 206 -18.20 -9.26 20.76
C ASP A 206 -17.17 -10.27 20.25
N ARG A 207 -16.54 -9.97 19.10
CA ARG A 207 -15.58 -10.86 18.39
C ARG A 207 -16.20 -12.14 17.84
N SER A 208 -17.52 -12.22 17.73
CA SER A 208 -18.14 -13.34 17.03
C SER A 208 -17.89 -13.28 15.51
N ASP A 209 -17.70 -14.44 14.90
CA ASP A 209 -17.52 -14.58 13.45
C ASP A 209 -18.82 -14.31 12.68
N TYR A 210 -18.69 -13.76 11.48
CA TYR A 210 -19.80 -13.57 10.55
C TYR A 210 -20.08 -14.84 9.74
N GLU A 211 -21.35 -15.19 9.58
CA GLU A 211 -21.77 -16.12 8.53
C GLU A 211 -21.66 -15.40 7.17
N LEU A 212 -20.85 -15.94 6.26
CA LEU A 212 -20.61 -15.35 4.94
C LEU A 212 -21.40 -16.08 3.85
N VAL A 213 -21.92 -15.33 2.89
CA VAL A 213 -22.60 -15.83 1.69
C VAL A 213 -21.89 -15.30 0.45
N ARG A 214 -21.86 -16.11 -0.63
CA ARG A 214 -21.27 -15.71 -1.91
C ARG A 214 -22.05 -14.54 -2.52
N LEU A 215 -21.34 -13.58 -3.09
CA LEU A 215 -21.95 -12.45 -3.81
C LEU A 215 -22.70 -12.96 -5.05
N THR A 216 -23.86 -12.39 -5.29
CA THR A 216 -24.70 -12.60 -6.48
C THR A 216 -24.41 -11.55 -7.55
N GLN A 217 -24.87 -11.77 -8.78
CA GLN A 217 -24.79 -10.76 -9.84
C GLN A 217 -25.43 -9.41 -9.43
N SER A 218 -26.54 -9.45 -8.69
CA SER A 218 -27.20 -8.24 -8.18
C SER A 218 -26.32 -7.49 -7.18
N ASP A 219 -25.54 -8.21 -6.37
CA ASP A 219 -24.64 -7.59 -5.39
C ASP A 219 -23.50 -6.86 -6.10
N TYR A 220 -22.92 -7.45 -7.16
CA TYR A 220 -21.91 -6.77 -7.98
C TYR A 220 -22.46 -5.52 -8.65
N GLN A 221 -23.69 -5.56 -9.17
CA GLN A 221 -24.36 -4.38 -9.72
C GLN A 221 -24.54 -3.29 -8.66
N GLN A 222 -24.95 -3.65 -7.45
CA GLN A 222 -25.09 -2.72 -6.33
C GLN A 222 -23.73 -2.11 -5.93
N MET A 223 -22.68 -2.92 -5.85
CA MET A 223 -21.33 -2.47 -5.54
C MET A 223 -20.82 -1.47 -6.59
N MET A 224 -20.94 -1.78 -7.87
CA MET A 224 -20.58 -0.86 -8.96
C MET A 224 -21.42 0.44 -8.91
N ALA A 225 -22.71 0.33 -8.60
CA ALA A 225 -23.58 1.48 -8.41
C ALA A 225 -23.24 2.32 -7.16
N ALA A 226 -22.49 1.79 -6.19
CA ALA A 226 -21.92 2.54 -5.07
C ALA A 226 -20.54 3.14 -5.39
N GLY A 227 -19.93 2.80 -6.54
CA GLY A 227 -18.62 3.28 -6.96
C GLY A 227 -17.46 2.28 -6.74
N ILE A 228 -17.76 1.06 -6.28
CA ILE A 228 -16.76 -0.01 -6.19
C ILE A 228 -16.38 -0.46 -7.60
N ASN A 229 -15.09 -0.51 -7.90
CA ASN A 229 -14.57 -0.81 -9.23
C ASN A 229 -13.34 -1.75 -9.21
N CYS A 230 -13.00 -2.33 -8.06
CA CYS A 230 -11.99 -3.38 -7.93
C CYS A 230 -12.64 -4.59 -7.25
N LEU A 231 -12.93 -5.63 -8.03
CA LEU A 231 -13.79 -6.73 -7.62
C LEU A 231 -13.03 -8.05 -7.58
N ARG A 232 -13.06 -8.75 -6.45
CA ARG A 232 -12.66 -10.15 -6.43
C ARG A 232 -13.78 -10.99 -7.03
N VAL A 233 -13.44 -11.90 -7.92
CA VAL A 233 -14.36 -12.85 -8.55
C VAL A 233 -13.75 -14.26 -8.56
N ASP A 234 -14.61 -15.26 -8.74
CA ASP A 234 -14.22 -16.59 -9.19
C ASP A 234 -14.64 -16.81 -10.66
N SER A 235 -14.30 -17.97 -11.23
CA SER A 235 -14.50 -18.28 -12.65
C SER A 235 -15.96 -18.18 -13.11
N ASP A 236 -16.94 -18.55 -12.29
CA ASP A 236 -18.36 -18.44 -12.68
C ASP A 236 -18.88 -16.99 -12.67
N GLN A 237 -18.15 -16.10 -11.99
CA GLN A 237 -18.55 -14.71 -11.78
C GLN A 237 -17.94 -13.74 -12.81
N VAL A 238 -17.01 -14.22 -13.65
CA VAL A 238 -16.28 -13.37 -14.63
C VAL A 238 -17.24 -12.69 -15.60
N GLU A 239 -18.18 -13.42 -16.19
CA GLU A 239 -19.14 -12.89 -17.17
C GLU A 239 -20.04 -11.76 -16.60
N TRP A 240 -20.10 -11.62 -15.27
CA TRP A 240 -20.89 -10.58 -14.63
C TRP A 240 -20.17 -9.22 -14.64
N VAL A 241 -18.85 -9.21 -14.80
CA VAL A 241 -17.99 -8.02 -14.61
C VAL A 241 -17.01 -7.76 -15.74
N ASP A 242 -16.69 -8.75 -16.58
CA ASP A 242 -15.62 -8.67 -17.57
C ASP A 242 -15.82 -7.56 -18.62
N SER A 243 -17.06 -7.18 -18.89
CA SER A 243 -17.46 -6.11 -19.81
C SER A 243 -17.97 -4.85 -19.10
N SER A 244 -17.88 -4.82 -17.77
CA SER A 244 -18.30 -3.71 -16.91
C SER A 244 -17.21 -2.65 -16.75
N ASN A 245 -17.56 -1.51 -16.17
CA ASN A 245 -16.64 -0.41 -15.84
C ASN A 245 -15.80 -0.66 -14.56
N ALA A 246 -15.49 -1.92 -14.27
CA ALA A 246 -14.73 -2.36 -13.11
C ALA A 246 -13.57 -3.26 -13.51
N PHE A 247 -12.52 -3.22 -12.69
CA PHE A 247 -11.44 -4.18 -12.68
C PHE A 247 -11.82 -5.41 -11.86
N TYR A 248 -11.34 -6.58 -12.26
CA TYR A 248 -11.55 -7.83 -11.55
C TYR A 248 -10.27 -8.63 -11.36
N TRP A 249 -10.25 -9.44 -10.29
CA TRP A 249 -9.12 -10.29 -9.92
C TRP A 249 -9.59 -11.58 -9.23
N GLY A 250 -8.69 -12.55 -9.08
CA GLY A 250 -8.93 -13.79 -8.34
C GLY A 250 -8.98 -15.05 -9.22
N VAL A 251 -9.19 -14.88 -10.52
CA VAL A 251 -9.17 -15.99 -11.50
C VAL A 251 -7.74 -16.48 -11.73
N SER A 252 -7.51 -17.78 -11.56
CA SER A 252 -6.20 -18.44 -11.66
C SER A 252 -5.64 -18.44 -13.09
N GLY A 253 -4.31 -18.45 -13.23
CA GLY A 253 -3.68 -18.74 -14.53
C GLY A 253 -4.06 -20.11 -15.11
N THR A 254 -4.52 -21.03 -14.25
CA THR A 254 -5.05 -22.33 -14.67
C THR A 254 -6.43 -22.26 -15.33
N GLU A 255 -7.15 -21.14 -15.18
CA GLU A 255 -8.57 -20.99 -15.55
C GLU A 255 -8.80 -19.97 -16.67
N ILE A 256 -7.85 -19.05 -16.89
CA ILE A 256 -8.01 -17.99 -17.91
C ILE A 256 -7.94 -18.51 -19.35
N ASN A 257 -8.52 -17.76 -20.28
CA ASN A 257 -8.33 -17.94 -21.71
C ASN A 257 -6.97 -17.36 -22.13
N TYR A 258 -6.03 -18.25 -22.47
CA TYR A 258 -4.68 -17.84 -22.88
C TYR A 258 -4.55 -17.74 -24.42
N PRO A 259 -3.91 -16.67 -24.94
CA PRO A 259 -3.38 -15.50 -24.23
C PRO A 259 -4.39 -14.34 -24.06
N GLU A 260 -5.63 -14.47 -24.52
CA GLU A 260 -6.62 -13.38 -24.65
C GLU A 260 -6.88 -12.61 -23.35
N ASP A 261 -6.97 -13.29 -22.21
CA ASP A 261 -7.21 -12.64 -20.92
C ASP A 261 -6.02 -11.79 -20.46
N LEU A 262 -4.80 -12.09 -20.93
CA LEU A 262 -3.62 -11.23 -20.67
C LEU A 262 -3.72 -9.88 -21.38
N TYR A 263 -4.53 -9.79 -22.45
CA TYR A 263 -4.84 -8.54 -23.14
C TYR A 263 -5.98 -7.74 -22.50
N ARG A 264 -6.67 -8.28 -21.48
CA ARG A 264 -7.76 -7.53 -20.84
C ARG A 264 -7.22 -6.48 -19.89
N SER A 265 -7.49 -5.21 -20.17
CA SER A 265 -7.06 -4.11 -19.30
C SER A 265 -7.75 -4.10 -17.94
N ASN A 266 -8.92 -4.73 -17.84
CA ASN A 266 -9.66 -4.84 -16.58
C ASN A 266 -9.41 -6.15 -15.81
N TYR A 267 -8.58 -7.07 -16.32
CA TYR A 267 -8.12 -8.23 -15.56
C TYR A 267 -6.83 -7.90 -14.80
N LEU A 268 -6.86 -8.07 -13.48
CA LEU A 268 -5.74 -7.75 -12.60
C LEU A 268 -4.95 -8.97 -12.14
N GLY A 269 -5.28 -10.19 -12.56
CA GLY A 269 -4.53 -11.40 -12.20
C GLY A 269 -5.16 -12.24 -11.08
N PRO A 270 -4.51 -13.35 -10.68
CA PRO A 270 -4.99 -14.27 -9.64
C PRO A 270 -4.89 -13.73 -8.21
N THR A 271 -4.05 -12.73 -7.99
CA THR A 271 -3.85 -12.04 -6.71
C THR A 271 -3.44 -10.60 -6.99
N ILE A 272 -3.69 -9.66 -6.07
CA ILE A 272 -3.30 -8.25 -6.26
C ILE A 272 -2.40 -7.73 -5.13
N PHE A 273 -2.03 -8.57 -4.15
CA PHE A 273 -1.21 -8.11 -3.03
C PHE A 273 -0.23 -9.15 -2.46
N ILE A 274 0.82 -8.64 -1.80
CA ILE A 274 1.64 -9.35 -0.82
C ILE A 274 1.07 -9.02 0.56
N ASP A 275 0.73 -10.04 1.32
CA ASP A 275 -0.02 -9.92 2.59
C ASP A 275 0.92 -9.72 3.79
N GLU A 276 0.83 -8.54 4.41
CA GLU A 276 1.48 -8.10 5.65
C GLU A 276 2.92 -8.62 5.90
N PRO A 277 3.88 -8.43 4.97
CA PRO A 277 5.17 -9.09 5.07
C PRO A 277 5.95 -8.78 6.36
N ALA A 278 5.86 -7.58 6.94
CA ALA A 278 6.51 -7.26 8.22
C ALA A 278 5.80 -7.91 9.42
N VAL A 279 4.47 -8.04 9.37
CA VAL A 279 3.66 -8.70 10.39
C VAL A 279 3.89 -10.20 10.36
N VAL A 280 3.87 -10.81 9.17
CA VAL A 280 4.14 -12.23 8.97
C VAL A 280 5.57 -12.55 9.40
N SER A 281 6.54 -11.68 9.10
CA SER A 281 7.91 -11.82 9.62
C SER A 281 7.93 -11.83 11.15
N ARG A 282 7.24 -10.89 11.80
CA ARG A 282 7.13 -10.89 13.26
C ARG A 282 6.50 -12.18 13.79
N ASP A 283 5.39 -12.62 13.21
CA ASP A 283 4.57 -13.70 13.76
C ASP A 283 5.10 -15.09 13.49
N HIS A 284 5.67 -15.29 12.31
CA HIS A 284 6.07 -16.61 11.82
C HIS A 284 7.59 -16.80 11.75
N VAL A 285 8.39 -15.73 11.89
CA VAL A 285 9.86 -15.83 11.95
C VAL A 285 10.38 -15.44 13.33
N ILE A 286 10.05 -14.25 13.83
CA ILE A 286 10.68 -13.71 15.04
C ILE A 286 10.06 -14.31 16.31
N ARG A 287 8.73 -14.29 16.46
CA ARG A 287 8.03 -14.84 17.64
C ARG A 287 8.36 -16.31 17.91
N PRO A 288 8.47 -17.21 16.90
CA PRO A 288 8.90 -18.58 17.12
C PRO A 288 10.33 -18.67 17.70
N LYS A 289 11.28 -17.87 17.18
CA LYS A 289 12.65 -17.81 17.71
C LYS A 289 12.66 -17.33 19.16
N LEU A 290 11.89 -16.28 19.48
CA LEU A 290 11.76 -15.75 20.83
C LEU A 290 11.26 -16.78 21.85
N LYS A 291 10.39 -17.72 21.43
CA LYS A 291 9.89 -18.80 22.30
C LYS A 291 10.92 -19.88 22.60
N GLN A 292 11.92 -20.05 21.73
CA GLN A 292 12.85 -21.18 21.78
C GLN A 292 14.26 -20.77 22.25
N ASP A 293 14.66 -19.53 22.03
CA ASP A 293 16.01 -19.05 22.27
C ASP A 293 16.02 -17.82 23.21
N GLN A 294 16.42 -18.07 24.46
CA GLN A 294 16.54 -17.05 25.49
C GLN A 294 17.65 -16.04 25.19
N LEU A 295 18.73 -16.46 24.52
CA LEU A 295 19.82 -15.55 24.11
C LEU A 295 19.34 -14.62 23.00
N PHE A 296 18.58 -15.14 22.04
CA PHE A 296 17.93 -14.32 21.00
C PHE A 296 17.01 -13.27 21.62
N ARG A 297 16.23 -13.63 22.64
CA ARG A 297 15.38 -12.69 23.38
C ARG A 297 16.17 -11.50 23.94
N GLN A 298 17.34 -11.76 24.50
CA GLN A 298 18.23 -10.74 25.07
C GLN A 298 18.98 -9.95 24.01
N THR A 299 19.24 -10.52 22.83
CA THR A 299 20.05 -9.90 21.78
C THR A 299 19.24 -9.29 20.63
N LEU A 300 17.92 -9.48 20.62
CA LEU A 300 17.04 -8.89 19.61
C LEU A 300 17.13 -7.36 19.60
N THR A 301 17.32 -6.80 18.41
CA THR A 301 17.37 -5.36 18.12
C THR A 301 16.48 -5.03 16.90
N PRO A 302 16.14 -3.74 16.68
CA PRO A 302 15.44 -3.31 15.47
C PRO A 302 16.13 -3.74 14.17
N GLN A 303 17.46 -3.78 14.14
CA GLN A 303 18.24 -4.19 12.97
C GLN A 303 18.16 -5.70 12.72
N VAL A 304 18.14 -6.52 13.77
CA VAL A 304 17.93 -7.97 13.64
C VAL A 304 16.52 -8.26 13.13
N ALA A 305 15.50 -7.57 13.65
CA ALA A 305 14.13 -7.69 13.15
C ALA A 305 14.00 -7.24 11.69
N LEU A 306 14.68 -6.16 11.32
CA LEU A 306 14.77 -5.69 9.93
C LEU A 306 15.35 -6.78 9.03
N GLU A 307 16.45 -7.43 9.40
CA GLU A 307 17.09 -8.46 8.58
C GLU A 307 16.19 -9.69 8.37
N ASP A 308 15.51 -10.16 9.43
CA ASP A 308 14.53 -11.25 9.31
C ASP A 308 13.38 -10.86 8.36
N PHE A 309 12.91 -9.61 8.44
CA PHE A 309 11.93 -9.08 7.51
C PHE A 309 12.42 -9.01 6.07
N ARG A 310 13.65 -8.55 5.83
CA ARG A 310 14.25 -8.51 4.49
C ARG A 310 14.26 -9.90 3.85
N GLY A 311 14.70 -10.90 4.60
CA GLY A 311 14.73 -12.29 4.14
C GLY A 311 13.34 -12.82 3.80
N HIS A 312 12.35 -12.58 4.66
CA HIS A 312 10.97 -13.01 4.43
C HIS A 312 10.32 -12.29 3.24
N PHE A 313 10.45 -10.96 3.16
CA PHE A 313 9.90 -10.17 2.06
C PHE A 313 10.50 -10.57 0.71
N HIS A 314 11.80 -10.82 0.66
CA HIS A 314 12.45 -11.35 -0.53
C HIS A 314 11.82 -12.69 -0.96
N GLN A 315 11.57 -13.62 -0.04
CA GLN A 315 10.87 -14.87 -0.40
C GLN A 315 9.45 -14.62 -0.90
N ALA A 316 8.68 -13.76 -0.22
CA ALA A 316 7.31 -13.42 -0.61
C ALA A 316 7.23 -12.80 -2.02
N LYS A 317 8.20 -11.94 -2.35
CA LYS A 317 8.29 -11.28 -3.67
C LYS A 317 8.72 -12.24 -4.79
N TYR A 318 9.79 -13.00 -4.60
CA TYR A 318 10.40 -13.81 -5.66
C TYR A 318 9.81 -15.22 -5.79
N ARG A 319 9.02 -15.67 -4.81
CA ARG A 319 8.42 -17.03 -4.80
C ARG A 319 6.93 -17.05 -4.45
N GLY A 320 6.35 -15.91 -4.04
CA GLY A 320 4.96 -15.81 -3.62
C GLY A 320 4.05 -15.20 -4.69
N ALA A 321 3.19 -14.27 -4.26
CA ALA A 321 2.12 -13.69 -5.07
C ALA A 321 2.57 -13.19 -6.46
N PRO A 322 3.69 -12.46 -6.62
CA PRO A 322 4.07 -11.90 -7.93
C PRO A 322 4.40 -12.91 -9.02
N VAL A 323 4.81 -14.13 -8.67
CA VAL A 323 5.18 -15.17 -9.66
C VAL A 323 4.04 -16.17 -9.91
N ARG A 324 2.92 -16.03 -9.17
CA ARG A 324 1.81 -16.99 -9.17
C ARG A 324 1.22 -17.20 -10.57
N LEU A 325 0.87 -16.13 -11.28
CA LEU A 325 0.28 -16.21 -12.62
C LEU A 325 1.17 -16.99 -13.61
N THR A 326 2.46 -16.65 -13.68
CA THR A 326 3.41 -17.32 -14.58
C THR A 326 3.60 -18.79 -14.23
N ASN A 327 3.62 -19.13 -12.93
CA ASN A 327 3.73 -20.51 -12.46
C ASN A 327 2.47 -21.33 -12.80
N GLU A 328 1.28 -20.74 -12.59
CA GLU A 328 0.00 -21.38 -12.91
C GLU A 328 -0.15 -21.59 -14.42
N LEU A 329 0.22 -20.61 -15.25
CA LEU A 329 0.24 -20.76 -16.71
C LEU A 329 1.20 -21.86 -17.17
N SER A 330 2.42 -21.90 -16.59
CA SER A 330 3.42 -22.93 -16.90
C SER A 330 2.99 -24.35 -16.53
N SER A 331 2.00 -24.50 -15.65
CA SER A 331 1.50 -25.81 -15.22
C SER A 331 0.50 -26.44 -16.21
N ARG A 332 0.03 -25.67 -17.20
CA ARG A 332 -0.98 -26.11 -18.16
C ARG A 332 -0.36 -26.84 -19.36
N PRO A 333 -0.86 -28.03 -19.74
CA PRO A 333 -0.31 -28.79 -20.86
C PRO A 333 -0.62 -28.17 -22.23
N ASP A 334 -1.64 -27.31 -22.33
CA ASP A 334 -2.02 -26.62 -23.56
C ASP A 334 -1.23 -25.33 -23.81
N ILE A 335 -0.46 -24.85 -22.83
CA ILE A 335 0.31 -23.60 -22.88
C ILE A 335 1.80 -23.87 -23.03
N ASP A 336 2.43 -23.13 -23.94
CA ASP A 336 3.88 -22.98 -23.99
C ASP A 336 4.20 -21.48 -23.90
N LEU A 337 4.86 -21.08 -22.81
CA LEU A 337 5.26 -19.69 -22.56
C LEU A 337 6.53 -19.29 -23.30
N GLY A 338 7.21 -20.23 -23.99
CA GLY A 338 8.52 -19.98 -24.57
C GLY A 338 9.48 -19.41 -23.53
N ASP A 339 10.04 -18.24 -23.82
CA ASP A 339 10.93 -17.51 -22.90
C ASP A 339 10.25 -16.36 -22.12
N MET A 340 8.91 -16.30 -22.07
CA MET A 340 8.21 -15.32 -21.24
C MET A 340 8.61 -15.47 -19.77
N ARG A 341 9.13 -14.38 -19.19
CA ARG A 341 9.52 -14.27 -17.78
C ARG A 341 9.09 -12.92 -17.27
N PHE A 342 8.05 -12.89 -16.44
CA PHE A 342 7.56 -11.67 -15.84
C PHE A 342 7.02 -11.93 -14.44
N PHE A 343 7.11 -10.88 -13.63
CA PHE A 343 6.42 -10.74 -12.37
C PHE A 343 5.10 -10.03 -12.63
N GLN A 344 4.05 -10.42 -11.93
CA GLN A 344 2.81 -9.68 -11.95
C GLN A 344 3.03 -8.26 -11.36
N GLN A 345 2.95 -7.23 -12.20
CA GLN A 345 3.42 -5.89 -11.83
C GLN A 345 2.44 -5.07 -11.00
N ASN A 346 1.13 -5.24 -11.18
CA ASN A 346 0.08 -4.54 -10.44
C ASN A 346 -0.14 -5.03 -8.99
N ILE A 347 0.78 -5.83 -8.44
CA ILE A 347 0.76 -6.26 -7.04
C ILE A 347 1.12 -5.08 -6.14
N TYR A 348 0.36 -4.83 -5.08
CA TYR A 348 0.74 -3.92 -3.99
C TYR A 348 1.17 -4.69 -2.74
N SER A 349 1.86 -4.03 -1.81
CA SER A 349 2.02 -4.57 -0.47
C SER A 349 0.89 -4.09 0.43
N TRP A 350 0.18 -5.00 1.08
CA TRP A 350 -0.88 -4.71 2.04
C TRP A 350 -0.27 -4.84 3.44
N GLU A 351 -0.11 -3.74 4.18
CA GLU A 351 0.76 -3.76 5.35
C GLU A 351 0.34 -2.78 6.45
N THR A 352 0.42 -3.28 7.69
CA THR A 352 0.16 -2.51 8.90
C THR A 352 1.37 -1.68 9.35
N MET A 353 2.59 -2.20 9.23
CA MET A 353 3.84 -1.54 9.61
C MET A 353 4.36 -0.57 8.53
N VAL A 354 3.66 0.56 8.35
CA VAL A 354 3.91 1.53 7.26
C VAL A 354 5.33 2.08 7.17
N SER A 355 6.11 2.07 8.25
CA SER A 355 7.50 2.54 8.21
C SER A 355 8.40 1.69 7.30
N SER A 356 7.99 0.45 7.01
CA SER A 356 8.70 -0.44 6.09
C SER A 356 8.49 -0.10 4.61
N ALA A 357 7.57 0.81 4.28
CA ALA A 357 7.13 1.12 2.92
C ALA A 357 8.30 1.37 1.96
N ILE A 358 9.28 2.19 2.36
CA ILE A 358 10.39 2.54 1.48
C ILE A 358 11.26 1.33 1.13
N TYR A 359 11.50 0.40 2.06
CA TYR A 359 12.24 -0.81 1.76
C TYR A 359 11.45 -1.69 0.79
N GLN A 360 10.16 -1.89 1.05
CA GLN A 360 9.31 -2.74 0.22
C GLN A 360 9.23 -2.23 -1.22
N LEU A 361 9.08 -0.91 -1.40
CA LEU A 361 9.00 -0.30 -2.73
C LEU A 361 10.35 -0.19 -3.45
N THR A 362 11.49 -0.27 -2.76
CA THR A 362 12.83 -0.15 -3.35
C THR A 362 13.56 -1.48 -3.54
N GLU A 363 13.13 -2.56 -2.89
CA GLU A 363 13.76 -3.88 -3.02
C GLU A 363 13.83 -4.27 -4.51
N GLY A 364 15.01 -4.72 -4.95
CA GLY A 364 15.23 -5.14 -6.33
C GLY A 364 15.32 -4.00 -7.36
N ALA A 365 15.30 -2.73 -6.95
CA ALA A 365 15.47 -1.60 -7.88
C ALA A 365 16.82 -1.60 -8.63
N SER A 366 17.85 -2.21 -8.04
CA SER A 366 19.17 -2.41 -8.67
C SER A 366 19.33 -3.79 -9.34
N ASN A 367 18.25 -4.58 -9.44
CA ASN A 367 18.28 -5.90 -10.08
C ASN A 367 18.38 -5.72 -11.60
N PRO A 368 19.32 -6.40 -12.29
CA PRO A 368 19.41 -6.37 -13.75
C PRO A 368 18.17 -6.92 -14.46
N ASP A 369 17.35 -7.76 -13.79
CA ASP A 369 15.99 -8.06 -14.25
C ASP A 369 15.08 -6.87 -13.92
N ALA A 370 14.98 -5.93 -14.87
CA ALA A 370 14.25 -4.67 -14.73
C ALA A 370 12.79 -4.85 -14.32
N ASN A 371 12.19 -6.04 -14.54
CA ASN A 371 10.81 -6.33 -14.18
C ASN A 371 10.64 -6.63 -12.68
N ALA A 372 11.67 -7.17 -12.01
CA ALA A 372 11.60 -7.49 -10.59
C ALA A 372 11.60 -6.24 -9.70
N GLY A 373 12.34 -5.18 -10.08
CA GLY A 373 12.40 -3.91 -9.33
C GLY A 373 11.08 -3.15 -9.30
N GLN A 374 10.14 -3.45 -10.21
CA GLN A 374 8.86 -2.77 -10.32
C GLN A 374 7.82 -3.29 -9.31
N VAL A 375 8.05 -4.44 -8.69
CA VAL A 375 7.12 -5.06 -7.72
C VAL A 375 7.61 -4.88 -6.28
N PRO A 376 6.73 -4.54 -5.33
CA PRO A 376 5.33 -4.16 -5.50
C PRO A 376 5.21 -2.78 -6.16
N SER A 377 4.08 -2.55 -6.84
CA SER A 377 3.72 -1.29 -7.53
C SER A 377 3.15 -0.23 -6.60
N ALA A 378 2.73 -0.62 -5.39
CA ALA A 378 2.22 0.29 -4.40
C ALA A 378 2.36 -0.24 -2.97
N MET A 379 2.18 0.66 -2.00
CA MET A 379 2.03 0.34 -0.59
C MET A 379 0.62 0.71 -0.12
N VAL A 380 -0.12 -0.21 0.46
CA VAL A 380 -1.46 0.00 0.99
C VAL A 380 -1.46 -0.21 2.49
N PHE A 381 -1.94 0.80 3.23
CA PHE A 381 -2.03 0.71 4.68
C PHE A 381 -3.18 -0.18 5.13
N GLU A 382 -2.85 -1.12 6.02
CA GLU A 382 -3.77 -1.88 6.86
C GLU A 382 -3.88 -1.24 8.24
N PRO A 383 -5.05 -0.69 8.61
CA PRO A 383 -5.25 -0.20 9.96
C PRO A 383 -5.19 -1.35 10.98
N PRO A 384 -4.33 -1.25 12.01
CA PRO A 384 -4.29 -2.27 13.05
C PRO A 384 -5.59 -2.29 13.85
N GLY A 385 -5.78 -3.38 14.61
CA GLY A 385 -6.92 -3.52 15.51
C GLY A 385 -7.15 -2.29 16.40
N ARG A 386 -8.34 -1.69 16.28
CA ARG A 386 -8.84 -0.54 17.05
C ARG A 386 -8.15 0.80 16.74
N PHE A 387 -7.84 1.09 15.48
CA PHE A 387 -7.18 2.33 15.03
C PHE A 387 -8.12 3.55 15.07
N GLY A 388 -7.64 4.71 15.52
CA GLY A 388 -8.45 5.94 15.53
C GLY A 388 -7.75 7.10 16.23
N THR A 389 -8.13 8.33 15.86
CA THR A 389 -7.48 9.57 16.32
C THR A 389 -7.52 9.68 17.84
N ARG A 390 -8.66 9.34 18.46
CA ARG A 390 -8.87 9.44 19.91
C ARG A 390 -8.29 8.29 20.73
N ARG A 391 -7.63 7.34 20.07
CA ARG A 391 -6.85 6.28 20.72
C ARG A 391 -5.36 6.44 20.43
N THR A 392 -5.01 6.43 19.15
CA THR A 392 -3.63 6.29 18.69
C THR A 392 -2.79 7.51 19.06
N LEU A 393 -3.30 8.74 18.87
CA LEU A 393 -2.53 9.94 19.21
C LEU A 393 -2.29 10.10 20.72
N PRO A 394 -3.28 9.90 21.61
CA PRO A 394 -3.03 9.83 23.06
C PRO A 394 -1.96 8.79 23.45
N GLU A 395 -2.05 7.57 22.91
CA GLU A 395 -1.04 6.51 23.17
C GLU A 395 0.36 6.95 22.69
N MET A 396 0.47 7.55 21.50
CA MET A 396 1.72 8.11 20.97
C MET A 396 2.28 9.24 21.85
N ASN A 397 1.43 10.20 22.26
CA ASN A 397 1.84 11.31 23.12
C ASN A 397 2.41 10.78 24.45
N MET A 398 1.73 9.82 25.06
CA MET A 398 2.17 9.19 26.30
C MET A 398 3.44 8.36 26.13
N ALA A 399 3.60 7.64 25.02
CA ALA A 399 4.77 6.80 24.76
C ALA A 399 6.01 7.63 24.37
N TYR A 400 5.86 8.62 23.51
CA TYR A 400 7.00 9.31 22.90
C TYR A 400 7.25 10.70 23.48
N GLY A 401 6.36 11.24 24.32
CA GLY A 401 6.53 12.56 24.93
C GLY A 401 6.33 13.73 23.96
N CYS A 402 5.68 13.47 22.82
CA CYS A 402 5.13 14.50 21.95
C CYS A 402 3.79 15.02 22.47
N GLN A 403 3.31 16.13 21.89
CA GLN A 403 2.03 16.75 22.20
C GLN A 403 1.25 17.03 20.91
N ILE A 404 0.82 15.98 20.22
CA ILE A 404 0.04 16.08 18.99
C ILE A 404 -1.45 16.21 19.36
N PRO A 405 -2.18 17.24 18.87
CA PRO A 405 -3.61 17.41 19.13
C PRO A 405 -4.44 16.22 18.63
N VAL A 406 -5.44 15.81 19.40
CA VAL A 406 -6.21 14.56 19.19
C VAL A 406 -7.61 14.78 18.63
N ASP A 407 -7.96 16.03 18.36
CA ASP A 407 -9.27 16.49 17.87
C ASP A 407 -9.33 16.61 16.33
N ASP A 408 -8.18 16.55 15.66
CA ASP A 408 -8.09 16.59 14.19
C ASP A 408 -7.55 15.26 13.62
N PRO A 409 -8.37 14.48 12.90
CA PRO A 409 -7.94 13.23 12.27
C PRO A 409 -6.81 13.43 11.24
N LYS A 410 -6.62 14.65 10.74
CA LYS A 410 -5.47 15.01 9.88
C LYS A 410 -4.14 14.74 10.55
N ASN A 411 -4.04 14.93 11.87
CA ASN A 411 -2.79 14.71 12.56
C ASN A 411 -2.38 13.24 12.47
N LEU A 412 -3.29 12.32 12.80
CA LEU A 412 -3.01 10.88 12.68
C LEU A 412 -2.78 10.48 11.22
N ALA A 413 -3.61 10.95 10.30
CA ALA A 413 -3.48 10.66 8.88
C ALA A 413 -2.13 11.13 8.30
N SER A 414 -1.65 12.31 8.67
CA SER A 414 -0.36 12.85 8.20
C SER A 414 0.82 11.98 8.63
N LEU A 415 0.75 11.34 9.79
CA LEU A 415 1.78 10.39 10.22
C LEU A 415 1.78 9.13 9.34
N ILE A 416 0.61 8.53 9.13
CA ILE A 416 0.51 7.28 8.37
C ILE A 416 0.81 7.53 6.89
N TYR A 417 0.14 8.52 6.29
CA TYR A 417 0.28 8.84 4.88
C TYR A 417 1.64 9.47 4.56
N GLY A 418 2.31 10.09 5.53
CA GLY A 418 3.68 10.58 5.38
C GLY A 418 4.66 9.45 5.02
N PHE A 419 4.51 8.25 5.59
CA PHE A 419 5.32 7.08 5.22
C PHE A 419 5.00 6.57 3.81
N LEU A 420 3.70 6.45 3.51
CA LEU A 420 3.22 5.91 2.24
C LEU A 420 3.56 6.84 1.07
N ARG A 421 3.24 8.13 1.19
CA ARG A 421 3.52 9.15 0.19
C ARG A 421 5.02 9.36 0.02
N GLY A 422 5.78 9.40 1.11
CA GLY A 422 7.25 9.49 1.06
C GLY A 422 7.85 8.36 0.23
N ALA A 423 7.45 7.12 0.50
CA ALA A 423 7.95 5.96 -0.23
C ALA A 423 7.53 5.98 -1.71
N ALA A 424 6.28 6.35 -1.99
CA ALA A 424 5.76 6.55 -3.35
C ALA A 424 6.54 7.63 -4.11
N ARG A 425 6.82 8.77 -3.47
CA ARG A 425 7.63 9.87 -4.04
C ARG A 425 9.04 9.43 -4.38
N SER A 426 9.70 8.69 -3.48
CA SER A 426 11.08 8.23 -3.69
C SER A 426 11.23 7.19 -4.81
N THR A 427 10.15 6.52 -5.20
CA THR A 427 10.18 5.39 -6.14
C THR A 427 9.36 5.62 -7.41
N GLY A 428 8.54 6.67 -7.46
CA GLY A 428 7.54 6.90 -8.52
C GLY A 428 6.30 6.00 -8.42
N LYS A 429 6.30 5.04 -7.49
CA LYS A 429 5.23 4.05 -7.29
C LYS A 429 4.00 4.65 -6.61
N ASP A 430 2.94 3.86 -6.48
CA ASP A 430 1.66 4.32 -5.94
C ASP A 430 1.51 4.00 -4.44
N TRP A 431 0.42 4.48 -3.84
CA TRP A 431 0.07 4.13 -2.47
C TRP A 431 -1.45 4.12 -2.26
N GLY A 432 -1.91 3.57 -1.14
CA GLY A 432 -3.32 3.54 -0.80
C GLY A 432 -3.58 3.25 0.67
N MET A 433 -4.84 3.06 1.01
CA MET A 433 -5.30 2.73 2.36
C MET A 433 -6.47 1.76 2.32
N SER A 434 -6.66 1.07 3.44
CA SER A 434 -7.84 0.25 3.68
C SER A 434 -8.60 0.71 4.91
N ILE A 435 -9.85 0.27 5.04
CA ILE A 435 -10.66 0.41 6.25
C ILE A 435 -10.99 -0.98 6.77
N TYR A 436 -10.73 -1.18 8.06
CA TYR A 436 -11.09 -2.37 8.81
C TYR A 436 -12.21 -2.00 9.79
N GLY A 437 -13.01 -2.99 10.19
CA GLY A 437 -14.10 -2.83 11.13
C GLY A 437 -13.71 -2.21 12.46
N ALA A 438 -12.43 -2.31 12.85
CA ALA A 438 -11.90 -1.77 14.08
C ALA A 438 -11.46 -0.30 13.97
N VAL A 439 -11.54 0.34 12.79
CA VAL A 439 -11.26 1.78 12.66
C VAL A 439 -12.37 2.60 13.35
N GLU A 440 -12.01 3.67 14.04
CA GLU A 440 -12.95 4.63 14.62
C GLU A 440 -13.89 5.17 13.52
N ARG A 441 -15.18 4.84 13.60
CA ARG A 441 -16.17 5.14 12.56
C ARG A 441 -16.28 6.63 12.24
N ALA A 442 -15.99 7.50 13.22
CA ALA A 442 -16.01 8.94 13.02
C ALA A 442 -14.90 9.42 12.05
N ASP A 443 -13.81 8.65 11.93
CA ASP A 443 -12.65 9.01 11.12
C ASP A 443 -12.77 8.46 9.68
N THR A 444 -13.46 7.34 9.47
CA THR A 444 -13.36 6.55 8.23
C THR A 444 -13.66 7.32 6.94
N PHE A 445 -14.75 8.11 6.92
CA PHE A 445 -15.12 8.91 5.75
C PHE A 445 -14.07 9.98 5.44
N TRP A 446 -13.63 10.68 6.48
CA TRP A 446 -12.67 11.78 6.34
C TRP A 446 -11.29 11.27 5.90
N LEU A 447 -10.83 10.15 6.48
CA LEU A 447 -9.56 9.51 6.14
C LEU A 447 -9.50 9.16 4.64
N GLN A 448 -10.57 8.59 4.08
CA GLN A 448 -10.63 8.22 2.67
C GLN A 448 -10.57 9.45 1.75
N THR A 449 -11.38 10.48 2.02
CA THR A 449 -11.35 11.70 1.17
C THR A 449 -10.02 12.44 1.30
N HIS A 450 -9.42 12.46 2.49
CA HIS A 450 -8.11 13.07 2.68
C HIS A 450 -6.99 12.30 1.98
N ALA A 451 -7.01 10.96 2.02
CA ALA A 451 -6.07 10.14 1.27
C ALA A 451 -6.19 10.36 -0.25
N TYR A 452 -7.43 10.50 -0.76
CA TYR A 452 -7.68 10.88 -2.15
C TYR A 452 -7.01 12.21 -2.51
N ASP A 453 -7.19 13.24 -1.69
CA ASP A 453 -6.63 14.57 -1.92
C ASP A 453 -5.09 14.57 -1.87
N LEU A 454 -4.47 13.58 -1.22
CA LEU A 454 -3.03 13.40 -1.14
C LEU A 454 -2.45 12.45 -2.22
N GLY A 455 -3.28 11.93 -3.11
CA GLY A 455 -2.80 11.09 -4.23
C GLY A 455 -2.90 9.58 -4.00
N ALA A 456 -3.64 9.09 -3.01
CA ALA A 456 -3.88 7.65 -2.85
C ALA A 456 -4.66 7.08 -4.05
N LYS A 457 -4.25 5.90 -4.52
CA LYS A 457 -4.89 5.19 -5.62
C LYS A 457 -5.79 4.05 -5.14
N PHE A 458 -5.44 3.37 -4.06
CA PHE A 458 -6.20 2.22 -3.56
C PHE A 458 -7.00 2.58 -2.30
N PHE A 459 -8.25 2.14 -2.26
CA PHE A 459 -9.22 2.34 -1.18
C PHE A 459 -9.95 1.03 -0.92
N LEU A 460 -9.45 0.25 0.03
CA LEU A 460 -9.86 -1.13 0.19
C LEU A 460 -10.65 -1.36 1.47
N TYR A 461 -11.45 -2.43 1.49
CA TYR A 461 -12.20 -2.84 2.68
C TYR A 461 -11.84 -4.27 3.06
N TRP A 462 -11.60 -4.49 4.35
CA TRP A 462 -11.59 -5.84 4.89
C TRP A 462 -12.99 -6.19 5.38
N ASP A 463 -13.62 -7.14 4.72
CA ASP A 463 -15.04 -7.46 4.84
C ASP A 463 -15.29 -8.82 5.48
N SER A 464 -14.30 -9.38 6.18
CA SER A 464 -14.44 -10.64 6.89
C SER A 464 -13.74 -10.61 8.26
N TYR A 465 -13.89 -11.70 9.01
CA TYR A 465 -13.18 -11.96 10.27
C TYR A 465 -13.45 -10.98 11.43
N GLU A 466 -14.21 -11.44 12.42
CA GLU A 466 -14.44 -10.77 13.72
C GLU A 466 -14.50 -9.21 13.66
N LEU A 467 -13.70 -8.52 14.47
CA LEU A 467 -13.63 -7.07 14.55
C LEU A 467 -12.99 -6.40 13.33
N ALA A 468 -12.33 -7.16 12.46
CA ALA A 468 -11.74 -6.63 11.23
C ALA A 468 -12.79 -6.40 10.14
N CYS A 469 -13.95 -7.06 10.22
CA CYS A 469 -15.01 -6.96 9.23
C CYS A 469 -15.67 -5.57 9.18
N VAL A 470 -15.64 -4.95 8.00
CA VAL A 470 -16.52 -3.86 7.62
C VAL A 470 -17.79 -4.46 7.01
N PRO A 471 -18.97 -4.25 7.62
CA PRO A 471 -20.21 -4.79 7.07
C PRO A 471 -20.58 -4.24 5.69
N TYR A 472 -21.32 -5.04 4.91
CA TYR A 472 -21.72 -4.77 3.53
C TYR A 472 -22.27 -3.35 3.33
N ASP A 473 -23.29 -2.98 4.11
CA ASP A 473 -23.93 -1.67 3.98
C ASP A 473 -23.00 -0.50 4.34
N GLU A 474 -22.04 -0.73 5.24
CA GLU A 474 -21.10 0.30 5.67
C GLU A 474 -20.05 0.60 4.60
N TYR A 475 -19.49 -0.42 3.95
CA TYR A 475 -18.55 -0.17 2.86
C TYR A 475 -19.24 0.39 1.61
N LEU A 476 -20.51 0.06 1.36
CA LEU A 476 -21.28 0.70 0.28
C LEU A 476 -21.49 2.20 0.56
N ALA A 477 -21.81 2.56 1.80
CA ALA A 477 -21.96 3.96 2.21
C ALA A 477 -20.64 4.74 2.06
N MET A 478 -19.52 4.16 2.52
CA MET A 478 -18.19 4.76 2.38
C MET A 478 -17.78 4.90 0.90
N SER A 479 -18.00 3.86 0.09
CA SER A 479 -17.71 3.89 -1.35
C SER A 479 -18.52 4.97 -2.07
N THR A 480 -19.80 5.11 -1.73
CA THR A 480 -20.68 6.14 -2.30
C THR A 480 -20.17 7.55 -1.98
N ASN A 481 -19.74 7.78 -0.74
CA ASN A 481 -19.15 9.05 -0.33
C ASN A 481 -17.84 9.34 -1.07
N LEU A 482 -16.94 8.36 -1.15
CA LEU A 482 -15.66 8.52 -1.84
C LEU A 482 -15.85 8.76 -3.34
N ARG A 483 -16.77 8.04 -3.99
CA ARG A 483 -17.13 8.30 -5.39
C ARG A 483 -17.63 9.72 -5.59
N ALA A 484 -18.56 10.18 -4.75
CA ALA A 484 -19.09 11.54 -4.85
C ALA A 484 -17.99 12.60 -4.65
N HIS A 485 -17.00 12.34 -3.79
CA HIS A 485 -15.83 13.20 -3.64
C HIS A 485 -14.96 13.19 -4.90
N ALA A 486 -14.69 12.01 -5.47
CA ALA A 486 -13.88 11.86 -6.67
C ALA A 486 -14.51 12.52 -7.91
N GLU A 487 -15.84 12.47 -8.04
CA GLU A 487 -16.57 13.13 -9.12
C GLU A 487 -16.56 14.66 -9.02
N ARG A 488 -16.46 15.21 -7.80
CA ARG A 488 -16.31 16.65 -7.56
C ARG A 488 -14.87 17.13 -7.73
N HIS A 489 -13.89 16.25 -7.58
CA HIS A 489 -12.46 16.55 -7.67
C HIS A 489 -11.73 15.65 -8.70
N PRO A 490 -12.23 15.55 -9.96
CA PRO A 490 -11.79 14.52 -10.90
C PRO A 490 -10.36 14.70 -11.42
N GLN A 491 -9.84 15.93 -11.44
CA GLN A 491 -8.53 16.24 -12.01
C GLN A 491 -7.44 16.12 -10.94
N ARG A 492 -6.67 15.03 -11.00
CA ARG A 492 -5.56 14.74 -10.06
C ARG A 492 -4.26 14.63 -10.83
N ASN A 493 -3.31 15.51 -10.55
CA ASN A 493 -1.93 15.30 -10.96
C ASN A 493 -1.21 14.48 -9.88
N LEU A 494 -1.24 13.15 -10.01
CA LEU A 494 -0.70 12.24 -9.00
C LEU A 494 0.79 12.48 -8.73
N ASP A 495 1.58 12.80 -9.76
CA ASP A 495 3.01 13.10 -9.60
C ASP A 495 3.23 14.35 -8.74
N LYS A 496 2.43 15.40 -8.95
CA LYS A 496 2.46 16.61 -8.14
C LYS A 496 2.00 16.34 -6.71
N LEU A 497 0.96 15.52 -6.53
CA LEU A 497 0.44 15.16 -5.20
C LEU A 497 1.47 14.36 -4.38
N LYS A 498 2.19 13.42 -5.02
CA LYS A 498 3.31 12.69 -4.40
C LYS A 498 4.42 13.64 -3.92
N GLN A 499 4.60 14.78 -4.58
CA GLN A 499 5.63 15.78 -4.24
C GLN A 499 5.17 16.87 -3.26
N ALA A 500 3.98 16.75 -2.65
CA ALA A 500 3.40 17.79 -1.82
C ALA A 500 4.18 18.12 -0.52
N ALA A 501 5.07 17.23 -0.07
CA ALA A 501 5.87 17.46 1.14
C ALA A 501 7.05 18.42 0.91
N GLU A 502 7.24 19.34 1.84
CA GLU A 502 8.40 20.24 1.87
C GLU A 502 9.54 19.69 2.73
N VAL A 503 9.22 18.83 3.70
CA VAL A 503 10.16 18.27 4.66
C VAL A 503 10.15 16.75 4.56
N VAL A 504 11.31 16.12 4.75
CA VAL A 504 11.39 14.67 4.98
C VAL A 504 12.03 14.40 6.34
N ILE A 505 11.43 13.50 7.12
CA ILE A 505 11.96 13.04 8.40
C ILE A 505 12.37 11.57 8.27
N LEU A 506 13.66 11.32 8.41
CA LEU A 506 14.27 9.99 8.29
C LEU A 506 14.40 9.35 9.68
N LEU A 507 13.84 8.17 9.82
CA LEU A 507 13.90 7.32 11.01
C LEU A 507 14.96 6.21 10.80
N PRO A 508 15.77 5.81 11.81
CA PRO A 508 16.70 4.71 11.61
C PRO A 508 16.01 3.44 11.11
N ALA A 509 16.61 2.78 10.11
CA ALA A 509 16.03 1.59 9.52
C ALA A 509 15.76 0.50 10.57
N GLY A 510 14.58 -0.13 10.50
CA GLY A 510 14.13 -1.13 11.47
C GLY A 510 13.38 -0.56 12.68
N TYR A 511 13.46 0.74 12.98
CA TYR A 511 12.57 1.35 13.97
C TYR A 511 11.18 1.56 13.35
N ASN A 512 10.09 1.29 14.06
CA ASN A 512 8.74 1.43 13.51
C ASN A 512 7.72 1.86 14.57
N LEU A 513 6.44 1.88 14.18
CA LEU A 513 5.34 2.32 15.03
C LEU A 513 4.64 1.18 15.79
N GLY A 514 5.15 -0.06 15.69
CA GLY A 514 4.47 -1.27 16.17
C GLY A 514 3.47 -1.85 15.15
N HIS A 515 2.52 -2.67 15.62
CA HIS A 515 1.48 -3.37 14.81
C HIS A 515 0.06 -3.15 15.35
N VAL A 516 -0.61 -4.21 15.89
CA VAL A 516 -1.98 -4.24 16.47
C VAL A 516 -2.24 -3.08 17.42
N TYR A 517 -1.16 -2.50 17.94
CA TYR A 517 -1.17 -1.44 18.90
C TYR A 517 -0.24 -0.30 18.49
N MET A 518 -0.45 0.18 17.28
CA MET A 518 0.29 1.32 16.75
C MET A 518 0.25 2.50 17.72
N GLY A 519 1.43 3.05 18.00
CA GLY A 519 1.59 4.13 18.99
C GLY A 519 1.95 3.66 20.39
N LYS A 520 2.01 2.34 20.66
CA LYS A 520 2.55 1.80 21.90
C LYS A 520 4.08 1.79 21.91
N GLY A 521 4.62 1.79 23.11
CA GLY A 521 6.05 1.82 23.38
C GLY A 521 6.82 0.53 23.10
N ASN A 522 6.41 -0.30 22.13
CA ASN A 522 7.19 -1.44 21.68
C ASN A 522 7.32 -1.48 20.15
N LEU A 523 8.56 -1.52 19.67
CA LEU A 523 8.85 -1.62 18.24
C LEU A 523 8.46 -3.03 17.75
N TRP A 524 7.99 -3.12 16.52
CA TRP A 524 7.48 -4.33 15.88
C TRP A 524 6.29 -4.99 16.59
N GLY A 525 5.75 -4.40 17.67
CA GLY A 525 4.79 -5.08 18.54
C GLY A 525 5.40 -6.30 19.25
N LEU A 526 6.69 -6.21 19.60
CA LEU A 526 7.46 -7.21 20.35
C LEU A 526 7.88 -6.60 21.69
N ASP A 527 7.55 -7.27 22.79
CA ASP A 527 7.83 -6.76 24.14
C ASP A 527 9.33 -6.65 24.41
N GLU A 528 10.12 -7.50 23.75
CA GLU A 528 11.58 -7.47 23.75
C GLU A 528 12.14 -6.21 23.09
N LEU A 529 11.36 -5.46 22.31
CA LEU A 529 11.77 -4.19 21.70
C LEU A 529 11.05 -3.00 22.34
N ASN A 530 10.89 -3.04 23.67
CA ASN A 530 10.31 -1.95 24.45
C ASN A 530 11.18 -0.69 24.49
N LEU A 531 10.56 0.47 24.67
CA LEU A 531 11.23 1.77 24.58
C LEU A 531 12.33 2.05 25.61
N GLU A 532 12.41 1.30 26.72
CA GLU A 532 13.44 1.56 27.74
C GLU A 532 14.77 0.90 27.42
N ARG A 533 14.79 -0.12 26.56
CA ARG A 533 16.02 -0.80 26.18
C ARG A 533 17.01 0.12 25.50
N LEU A 534 18.29 -0.11 25.80
CA LEU A 534 19.41 0.54 25.14
C LEU A 534 19.65 -0.11 23.76
N ASN A 535 19.91 0.74 22.77
CA ASN A 535 20.42 0.35 21.47
C ASN A 535 21.95 0.18 21.53
N ARG A 536 22.55 -0.14 20.37
CA ARG A 536 24.01 -0.31 20.20
C ARG A 536 24.85 0.93 20.52
N GLU A 537 24.25 2.13 20.49
CA GLU A 537 24.90 3.40 20.83
C GLU A 537 24.76 3.74 22.33
N GLY A 538 24.18 2.84 23.14
CA GLY A 538 23.92 3.08 24.56
C GLY A 538 22.78 4.08 24.81
N VAL A 539 21.91 4.30 23.82
CA VAL A 539 20.76 5.22 23.91
C VAL A 539 19.46 4.43 23.94
N LYS A 540 18.51 4.86 24.76
CA LYS A 540 17.18 4.24 24.83
C LYS A 540 16.41 4.40 23.53
N TYR A 541 15.70 3.37 23.08
CA TYR A 541 14.79 3.49 21.94
C TYR A 541 13.77 4.63 22.12
N ARG A 542 13.34 4.91 23.37
CA ARG A 542 12.48 6.07 23.69
C ARG A 542 13.06 7.39 23.22
N GLN A 543 14.36 7.61 23.41
CA GLN A 543 15.00 8.88 23.04
C GLN A 543 15.01 9.08 21.53
N VAL A 544 15.33 8.03 20.77
CA VAL A 544 15.30 8.03 19.30
C VAL A 544 13.88 8.32 18.80
N MET A 545 12.87 7.57 19.28
CA MET A 545 11.48 7.76 18.85
C MET A 545 10.92 9.12 19.31
N ARG A 546 11.26 9.60 20.51
CA ARG A 546 10.89 10.93 20.99
C ARG A 546 11.37 12.02 20.04
N ASN A 547 12.62 11.95 19.59
CA ASN A 547 13.14 12.92 18.62
C ASN A 547 12.33 12.89 17.31
N PHE A 548 12.04 11.68 16.80
CA PHE A 548 11.25 11.50 15.58
C PHE A 548 9.87 12.15 15.69
N PHE A 549 9.11 11.81 16.73
CA PHE A 549 7.76 12.36 16.93
C PHE A 549 7.75 13.85 17.29
N THR A 550 8.80 14.37 17.91
CA THR A 550 8.91 15.81 18.20
C THR A 550 9.08 16.63 16.91
N GLU A 551 9.85 16.12 15.93
CA GLU A 551 9.99 16.78 14.62
C GLU A 551 8.71 16.67 13.78
N ILE A 552 7.97 15.57 13.90
CA ILE A 552 6.61 15.45 13.33
C ILE A 552 5.68 16.50 13.95
N GLU A 553 5.62 16.56 15.28
CA GLU A 553 4.82 17.55 16.03
C GLU A 553 5.16 18.98 15.56
N ARG A 554 6.44 19.28 15.35
CA ARG A 554 6.90 20.56 14.82
C ARG A 554 6.35 20.85 13.43
N CYS A 555 6.40 19.91 12.50
CA CYS A 555 5.88 20.13 11.15
C CYS A 555 4.37 20.35 11.16
N LEU A 556 3.62 19.55 11.94
CA LEU A 556 2.17 19.71 12.11
C LEU A 556 1.82 21.10 12.63
N ARG A 557 2.52 21.58 13.66
CA ARG A 557 2.28 22.90 14.28
C ARG A 557 2.62 24.08 13.37
N LEU A 558 3.59 23.90 12.46
CA LEU A 558 3.93 24.89 11.45
C LEU A 558 3.01 24.83 10.22
N GLY A 559 2.12 23.84 10.12
CA GLY A 559 1.31 23.60 8.95
C GLY A 559 2.12 23.16 7.72
N VAL A 560 3.32 22.60 7.94
CA VAL A 560 4.23 22.19 6.87
C VAL A 560 3.99 20.72 6.53
N ALA A 561 3.76 20.41 5.26
CA ALA A 561 3.62 19.04 4.80
C ALA A 561 4.97 18.31 4.86
N PHE A 562 4.97 17.08 5.36
CA PHE A 562 6.17 16.26 5.55
C PHE A 562 5.96 14.83 5.07
N ASP A 563 7.04 14.21 4.60
CA ASP A 563 7.14 12.77 4.33
C ASP A 563 8.01 12.10 5.41
N LEU A 564 7.77 10.81 5.61
CA LEU A 564 8.49 9.98 6.57
C LEU A 564 9.12 8.79 5.85
N LEU A 565 10.36 8.45 6.18
CA LEU A 565 11.06 7.33 5.56
C LEU A 565 11.97 6.65 6.58
N TRP A 566 12.31 5.38 6.34
CA TRP A 566 13.55 4.86 6.90
C TRP A 566 14.76 5.55 6.27
N ASP A 567 15.78 5.82 7.07
CA ASP A 567 17.08 6.29 6.62
C ASP A 567 17.81 5.14 5.94
N MET A 568 17.60 5.01 4.64
CA MET A 568 18.23 4.02 3.77
C MET A 568 19.24 4.69 2.84
N ASP A 569 20.23 3.92 2.40
CA ASP A 569 21.19 4.38 1.41
C ASP A 569 20.52 4.55 0.04
N GLY A 570 21.02 5.52 -0.76
CA GLY A 570 20.57 5.72 -2.14
C GLY A 570 19.25 6.50 -2.30
N LEU A 571 18.67 7.04 -1.22
CA LEU A 571 17.45 7.85 -1.32
C LEU A 571 17.70 9.18 -2.05
N ASN A 572 16.85 9.50 -3.03
CA ASN A 572 16.81 10.82 -3.63
C ASN A 572 16.01 11.80 -2.75
N LEU A 573 16.73 12.73 -2.11
CA LEU A 573 16.16 13.73 -1.19
C LEU A 573 16.19 15.16 -1.76
N SER A 574 16.60 15.34 -3.02
CA SER A 574 16.84 16.66 -3.62
C SER A 574 15.58 17.53 -3.74
N GLY A 575 14.40 16.92 -3.79
CA GLY A 575 13.13 17.64 -3.90
C GLY A 575 12.58 18.20 -2.58
N TYR A 576 13.21 17.90 -1.44
CA TYR A 576 12.76 18.41 -0.13
C TYR A 576 13.50 19.69 0.23
N ARG A 577 12.78 20.68 0.77
CA ARG A 577 13.38 21.91 1.30
C ARG A 577 14.21 21.63 2.54
N GLU A 578 13.84 20.65 3.36
CA GLU A 578 14.55 20.29 4.59
C GLU A 578 14.57 18.77 4.75
N VAL A 579 15.74 18.24 5.11
CA VAL A 579 15.96 16.84 5.51
C VAL A 579 16.26 16.81 7.00
N VAL A 580 15.46 16.09 7.75
CA VAL A 580 15.64 15.85 9.19
C VAL A 580 15.99 14.39 9.39
N ARG A 581 17.21 14.10 9.85
CA ARG A 581 17.69 12.73 10.08
C ARG A 581 17.79 12.44 11.57
N ILE A 582 16.96 11.53 12.05
CA ILE A 582 17.03 11.00 13.41
C ILE A 582 18.10 9.92 13.45
N ARG A 583 19.08 10.05 14.35
CA ARG A 583 20.19 9.11 14.47
C ARG A 583 20.00 8.17 15.66
N GLU A 584 20.56 6.98 15.58
CA GLU A 584 20.52 6.00 16.68
C GLU A 584 21.26 6.49 17.93
N ASP A 585 22.27 7.36 17.77
CA ASP A 585 22.99 8.00 18.88
C ASP A 585 22.16 9.08 19.62
N GLY A 586 20.87 9.21 19.30
CA GLY A 586 19.96 10.17 19.94
C GLY A 586 20.11 11.60 19.46
N LYS A 587 20.96 11.87 18.46
CA LYS A 587 21.10 13.20 17.85
C LYS A 587 20.17 13.38 16.65
N VAL A 588 20.02 14.63 16.22
CA VAL A 588 19.20 15.00 15.06
C VAL A 588 20.04 15.85 14.11
N ALA A 589 20.23 15.39 12.88
CA ALA A 589 20.88 16.18 11.84
C ALA A 589 19.82 16.87 10.99
N VAL A 590 19.97 18.17 10.73
CA VAL A 590 19.02 18.97 9.96
C VAL A 590 19.78 19.72 8.87
N GLY A 591 19.29 19.67 7.64
CA GLY A 591 19.78 20.55 6.58
C GLY A 591 19.26 20.21 5.20
N GLN A 592 19.95 20.73 4.18
CA GLN A 592 19.72 20.39 2.77
C GLN A 592 20.83 19.43 2.32
N ALA A 593 20.56 18.63 1.29
CA ALA A 593 21.45 17.54 0.87
C ALA A 593 22.95 17.95 0.81
N GLY A 594 23.74 17.52 1.80
CA GLY A 594 25.19 17.75 1.88
C GLY A 594 25.67 18.71 2.99
N ASP A 595 24.82 19.62 3.50
CA ASP A 595 25.15 20.53 4.61
C ASP A 595 24.18 20.33 5.77
N HIS A 596 24.69 19.97 6.95
CA HIS A 596 23.88 19.53 8.08
C HIS A 596 24.33 20.17 9.39
N THR A 597 23.39 20.78 10.09
CA THR A 597 23.54 21.15 11.49
C THR A 597 23.20 19.96 12.36
N LEU A 598 24.10 19.60 13.28
CA LEU A 598 23.89 18.52 14.23
C LEU A 598 23.36 19.08 15.56
N HIS A 599 22.17 18.64 15.94
CA HIS A 599 21.54 18.95 17.22
C HIS A 599 21.66 17.77 18.18
N SER A 600 21.80 18.06 19.47
CA SER A 600 21.83 17.04 20.53
C SER A 600 20.49 16.32 20.71
N GLN A 601 19.39 16.92 20.26
CA GLN A 601 18.03 16.40 20.33
C GLN A 601 17.14 17.11 19.29
N ALA A 602 15.90 16.65 19.14
CA ALA A 602 14.92 17.30 18.26
C ALA A 602 14.64 18.76 18.64
N ARG A 603 14.30 19.57 17.64
CA ARG A 603 13.96 20.99 17.83
C ARG A 603 12.58 21.08 18.48
N PRO A 604 12.47 21.71 19.67
CA PRO A 604 11.20 21.76 20.38
C PRO A 604 10.20 22.64 19.61
N PRO A 605 8.97 22.17 19.39
CA PRO A 605 7.94 22.99 18.77
C PRO A 605 7.28 23.94 19.77
N VAL A 606 6.59 24.96 19.26
CA VAL A 606 5.75 25.84 20.09
C VAL A 606 4.49 25.07 20.50
N ARG A 607 4.42 24.71 21.79
CA ARG A 607 3.31 23.96 22.39
C ARG A 607 2.19 24.87 22.88
N PRO A 608 0.93 24.39 22.96
CA PRO A 608 -0.19 25.18 23.41
C PRO A 608 0.01 25.64 24.85
N GLN A 609 -0.46 26.84 25.15
CA GLN A 609 -0.47 27.37 26.51
C GLN A 609 -1.38 26.53 27.42
N GLY A 610 -1.16 26.66 28.73
CA GLY A 610 -1.97 26.01 29.77
C GLY A 610 -1.23 24.92 30.53
N THR A 611 -1.83 24.52 31.63
CA THR A 611 -1.24 23.59 32.60
C THR A 611 -1.46 22.14 32.12
N PRO A 612 -0.41 21.31 32.03
CA PRO A 612 -0.56 19.87 31.76
C PRO A 612 -1.32 19.18 32.91
N PRO A 613 -1.87 17.96 32.70
CA PRO A 613 -2.42 17.18 33.80
C PRO A 613 -1.35 16.87 34.86
N GLN A 614 -1.77 16.64 36.09
CA GLN A 614 -0.90 16.14 37.16
C GLN A 614 -1.16 14.66 37.37
N LEU A 615 -0.10 13.90 37.67
CA LEU A 615 -0.16 12.46 37.85
C LEU A 615 0.75 12.04 39.01
N THR A 616 0.20 11.32 39.98
CA THR A 616 0.95 10.58 40.99
C THR A 616 0.54 9.11 40.98
N VAL A 617 1.42 8.24 41.47
CA VAL A 617 1.15 6.80 41.62
C VAL A 617 1.64 6.34 42.99
N GLU A 618 0.89 5.44 43.62
CA GLU A 618 1.25 4.76 44.85
C GLU A 618 0.94 3.27 44.75
N LEU A 619 1.66 2.45 45.53
CA LEU A 619 1.30 1.04 45.75
C LEU A 619 0.46 0.95 47.02
N LEU A 620 -0.67 0.25 46.97
CA LEU A 620 -1.54 0.10 48.14
C LEU A 620 -1.00 -1.00 49.06
N SER A 621 -0.67 -0.62 50.29
CA SER A 621 -0.18 -1.55 51.31
C SER A 621 -1.34 -2.31 51.96
N GLY A 622 -1.37 -3.64 51.79
CA GLY A 622 -2.43 -4.47 52.37
C GLY A 622 -2.47 -5.94 51.90
N GLN A 623 -1.74 -6.30 50.85
CA GLN A 623 -1.62 -7.69 50.40
C GLN A 623 -0.19 -8.20 50.60
N ASP A 624 -0.09 -9.49 50.95
CA ASP A 624 1.18 -10.15 51.21
C ASP A 624 2.02 -10.12 49.93
N GLN A 625 3.01 -9.21 49.87
CA GLN A 625 3.90 -9.05 48.72
C GLN A 625 4.66 -10.34 48.40
N SER A 626 4.63 -11.35 49.28
CA SER A 626 5.19 -12.67 49.04
C SER A 626 4.38 -13.55 48.07
N GLU A 627 3.15 -13.15 47.69
CA GLU A 627 2.32 -13.84 46.70
C GLU A 627 2.37 -13.21 45.29
N GLY A 628 3.02 -12.05 45.14
CA GLY A 628 3.23 -11.39 43.84
C GLY A 628 2.05 -10.57 43.32
N GLU A 629 0.91 -10.51 44.02
CA GLU A 629 -0.23 -9.64 43.69
C GLU A 629 -0.01 -8.20 44.16
N ILE A 630 -0.14 -7.24 43.24
CA ILE A 630 0.11 -5.82 43.49
C ILE A 630 -1.09 -5.00 43.05
N THR A 631 -1.60 -4.14 43.94
CA THR A 631 -2.53 -3.06 43.57
C THR A 631 -1.78 -1.73 43.53
N ALA A 632 -1.86 -1.04 42.39
CA ALA A 632 -1.36 0.32 42.22
C ALA A 632 -2.52 1.30 42.03
N ARG A 633 -2.39 2.50 42.61
CA ARG A 633 -3.36 3.60 42.45
C ARG A 633 -2.68 4.80 41.81
N ALA A 634 -3.27 5.32 40.75
CA ALA A 634 -2.91 6.59 40.14
C ALA A 634 -3.92 7.66 40.53
N THR A 635 -3.43 8.84 40.92
CA THR A 635 -4.25 10.04 41.09
C THR A 635 -3.94 11.00 39.95
N VAL A 636 -4.98 11.35 39.19
CA VAL A 636 -4.89 12.24 38.03
C VAL A 636 -5.71 13.49 38.32
N ALA A 637 -5.09 14.66 38.24
CA ALA A 637 -5.80 15.93 38.26
C ALA A 637 -5.74 16.57 36.87
N GLU A 638 -6.90 16.98 36.36
CA GLU A 638 -6.98 17.71 35.10
C GLU A 638 -6.26 19.05 35.20
N GLY A 639 -5.55 19.43 34.13
CA GLY A 639 -4.94 20.74 33.99
C GLY A 639 -5.89 21.70 33.30
N SER A 640 -5.43 22.28 32.19
CA SER A 640 -6.25 23.18 31.36
C SER A 640 -7.14 22.47 30.33
N SER A 641 -7.18 21.14 30.31
CA SER A 641 -8.03 20.34 29.42
C SER A 641 -8.43 19.04 30.09
N ALA A 642 -9.58 18.50 29.67
CA ALA A 642 -10.08 17.22 30.12
C ALA A 642 -9.09 16.08 29.81
N VAL A 643 -9.06 15.09 30.70
CA VAL A 643 -8.20 13.91 30.57
C VAL A 643 -9.06 12.69 30.30
N TYR A 644 -9.14 12.30 29.04
CA TYR A 644 -9.65 11.00 28.64
C TYR A 644 -9.21 10.68 27.22
N TYR A 645 -9.12 9.38 26.94
CA TYR A 645 -9.01 8.83 25.59
C TYR A 645 -9.83 7.54 25.52
N THR A 646 -9.99 6.97 24.32
CA THR A 646 -10.65 5.67 24.17
C THR A 646 -9.63 4.61 23.82
N THR A 647 -9.94 3.37 24.17
CA THR A 647 -9.16 2.21 23.73
C THR A 647 -9.92 1.34 22.71
N GLY A 648 -10.91 1.97 22.05
CA GLY A 648 -11.89 1.32 21.20
C GLY A 648 -13.16 0.92 21.97
N THR A 649 -14.07 0.27 21.27
CA THR A 649 -15.34 -0.19 21.84
C THR A 649 -15.15 -1.49 22.65
N ASP A 650 -15.98 -1.67 23.68
CA ASP A 650 -16.15 -2.98 24.33
C ASP A 650 -17.01 -3.94 23.50
N GLU A 651 -17.32 -5.10 24.07
CA GLU A 651 -18.13 -6.15 23.42
C GLU A 651 -19.57 -5.70 23.13
N GLN A 652 -20.04 -4.62 23.78
CA GLN A 652 -21.35 -4.02 23.57
C GLN A 652 -21.30 -2.88 22.53
N GLY A 653 -20.14 -2.58 21.96
CA GLY A 653 -19.97 -1.47 21.02
C GLY A 653 -19.83 -0.10 21.70
N ILE A 654 -19.62 -0.06 23.02
CA ILE A 654 -19.52 1.19 23.79
C ILE A 654 -18.07 1.62 23.92
N SER A 655 -17.77 2.87 23.55
CA SER A 655 -16.46 3.48 23.78
C SER A 655 -16.31 3.88 25.24
N ASN A 656 -15.43 3.19 25.96
CA ASN A 656 -15.13 3.51 27.36
C ASN A 656 -14.00 4.55 27.45
N ASN A 657 -14.17 5.51 28.37
CA ASN A 657 -13.14 6.50 28.67
C ASN A 657 -12.04 5.87 29.53
N VAL A 658 -10.80 6.08 29.10
CA VAL A 658 -9.58 5.72 29.81
C VAL A 658 -8.83 6.99 30.16
N VAL A 659 -8.24 7.02 31.35
CA VAL A 659 -7.56 8.20 31.90
C VAL A 659 -6.05 7.96 32.03
N VAL A 660 -5.64 6.69 32.18
CA VAL A 660 -4.25 6.32 32.53
C VAL A 660 -3.78 5.12 31.71
N SER A 661 -2.56 5.20 31.21
CA SER A 661 -1.79 4.11 30.61
C SER A 661 -0.80 3.52 31.62
N TRP A 662 -0.66 2.20 31.62
CA TRP A 662 0.14 1.45 32.59
C TRP A 662 1.11 0.50 31.89
N GLU A 663 2.40 0.68 32.13
CA GLU A 663 3.48 -0.16 31.57
C GLU A 663 4.35 -0.69 32.71
N LEU A 664 4.62 -1.99 32.72
CA LEU A 664 5.47 -2.65 33.69
C LEU A 664 6.75 -3.12 33.01
N TYR A 665 7.88 -2.70 33.56
CA TYR A 665 9.20 -3.12 33.14
C TYR A 665 9.76 -4.06 34.21
N GLY A 666 10.11 -5.27 33.81
CA GLY A 666 10.74 -6.28 34.65
C GLY A 666 12.23 -6.06 34.85
N PRO A 667 12.88 -6.98 35.58
CA PRO A 667 14.30 -6.91 35.87
C PRO A 667 15.14 -6.72 34.60
N GLU A 668 16.11 -5.81 34.69
CA GLU A 668 17.03 -5.47 33.58
C GLU A 668 16.32 -5.00 32.29
N GLU A 669 15.05 -4.57 32.35
CA GLU A 669 14.25 -4.15 31.20
C GLU A 669 14.00 -5.29 30.17
N THR A 670 14.28 -6.54 30.55
CA THR A 670 14.15 -7.74 29.72
C THR A 670 12.71 -8.28 29.66
N GLY A 671 11.90 -7.98 30.69
CA GLY A 671 10.46 -8.18 30.70
C GLY A 671 9.73 -6.87 30.47
N TYR A 672 8.76 -6.82 29.57
CA TYR A 672 7.88 -5.68 29.38
C TYR A 672 6.43 -6.16 29.26
N ARG A 673 5.51 -5.46 29.93
CA ARG A 673 4.07 -5.74 29.88
C ARG A 673 3.31 -4.42 29.83
N PHE A 674 2.31 -4.33 28.95
CA PHE A 674 1.34 -3.24 28.97
C PHE A 674 0.07 -3.72 29.70
N LEU A 675 -0.14 -3.25 30.93
CA LEU A 675 -1.02 -3.93 31.89
C LEU A 675 -2.51 -3.88 31.53
N TYR A 676 -3.00 -2.81 30.91
CA TYR A 676 -4.42 -2.64 30.56
C TYR A 676 -4.99 -3.80 29.70
N TRP A 677 -4.13 -4.60 29.05
CA TRP A 677 -4.54 -5.53 27.99
C TRP A 677 -4.42 -7.01 28.33
N GLU A 678 -3.99 -7.37 29.53
CA GLU A 678 -3.90 -8.77 29.99
C GLU A 678 -5.20 -9.26 30.66
N LYS A 679 -6.36 -8.74 30.25
CA LYS A 679 -7.65 -8.85 30.99
C LYS A 679 -7.66 -8.17 32.36
N VAL A 680 -6.58 -7.46 32.72
CA VAL A 680 -6.57 -6.57 33.87
C VAL A 680 -7.33 -5.30 33.48
N LYS A 681 -8.44 -5.00 34.18
CA LYS A 681 -9.27 -3.82 33.90
C LYS A 681 -8.99 -2.76 34.97
N PRO A 682 -8.35 -1.63 34.62
CA PRO A 682 -8.24 -0.52 35.56
C PRO A 682 -9.62 -0.02 35.96
N ARG A 683 -9.77 0.35 37.23
CA ARG A 683 -11.03 0.76 37.82
C ARG A 683 -10.93 2.21 38.26
N ILE A 684 -11.82 3.06 37.75
CA ILE A 684 -11.99 4.42 38.29
C ILE A 684 -12.72 4.26 39.62
N VAL A 685 -11.98 4.30 40.73
CA VAL A 685 -12.52 4.11 42.09
C VAL A 685 -13.08 5.39 42.69
N ARG A 686 -12.62 6.55 42.19
CA ARG A 686 -13.15 7.86 42.55
C ARG A 686 -13.10 8.79 41.36
N ARG A 687 -14.15 9.57 41.18
CA ARG A 687 -14.23 10.66 40.20
C ARG A 687 -14.83 11.90 40.86
N SER A 688 -14.11 13.01 40.80
CA SER A 688 -14.65 14.35 41.07
C SER A 688 -14.81 15.14 39.76
N SER A 689 -15.09 16.44 39.83
CA SER A 689 -15.22 17.29 38.64
C SER A 689 -13.93 17.42 37.82
N SER A 690 -12.75 17.25 38.43
CA SER A 690 -11.45 17.46 37.79
C SER A 690 -10.35 16.53 38.31
N GLU A 691 -10.71 15.46 39.03
CA GLU A 691 -9.77 14.50 39.58
C GLU A 691 -10.30 13.07 39.42
N TYR A 692 -9.39 12.14 39.07
CA TYR A 692 -9.65 10.72 38.94
C TYR A 692 -8.70 9.93 39.84
N GLN A 693 -9.21 8.92 40.52
CA GLN A 693 -8.40 7.87 41.12
C GLN A 693 -8.63 6.58 40.35
N VAL A 694 -7.55 6.01 39.82
CA VAL A 694 -7.58 4.82 38.98
C VAL A 694 -6.74 3.74 39.62
N GLU A 695 -7.34 2.59 39.92
CA GLU A 695 -6.65 1.42 40.47
C GLU A 695 -6.43 0.35 39.41
N ILE A 696 -5.33 -0.37 39.51
CA ILE A 696 -5.02 -1.54 38.69
C ILE A 696 -4.41 -2.64 39.56
N ASP A 697 -4.86 -3.87 39.35
CA ASP A 697 -4.36 -5.07 40.04
C ASP A 697 -3.55 -5.92 39.06
N PHE A 698 -2.33 -6.31 39.41
CA PHE A 698 -1.50 -7.14 38.54
C PHE A 698 -0.54 -8.03 39.34
N SER A 699 -0.24 -9.19 38.76
CA SER A 699 0.68 -10.16 39.37
C SER A 699 2.10 -10.04 38.80
N LEU A 700 3.10 -10.28 39.65
CA LEU A 700 4.51 -10.40 39.29
C LEU A 700 4.90 -11.88 39.20
N ASN A 701 5.51 -12.27 38.08
CA ASN A 701 5.74 -13.69 37.77
C ASN A 701 7.17 -14.15 38.10
N ALA A 702 8.06 -13.24 38.51
CA ALA A 702 9.45 -13.55 38.84
C ALA A 702 9.97 -12.60 39.93
N ILE A 703 10.84 -13.11 40.80
CA ILE A 703 11.55 -12.31 41.80
C ILE A 703 12.43 -11.27 41.10
N GLY A 704 12.50 -10.07 41.66
CA GLY A 704 13.38 -9.01 41.18
C GLY A 704 12.77 -7.62 41.25
N ASP A 705 13.53 -6.66 40.74
CA ASP A 705 13.14 -5.25 40.71
C ASP A 705 12.43 -4.91 39.41
N TYR A 706 11.21 -4.39 39.57
CA TYR A 706 10.35 -3.91 38.50
C TYR A 706 10.20 -2.39 38.61
N ARG A 707 9.77 -1.78 37.51
CA ARG A 707 9.37 -0.38 37.47
C ARG A 707 8.04 -0.26 36.77
N LEU A 708 7.07 0.30 37.49
CA LEU A 708 5.76 0.66 36.95
C LEU A 708 5.83 2.08 36.41
N ARG A 709 5.61 2.22 35.10
CA ARG A 709 5.43 3.50 34.43
C ARG A 709 3.94 3.76 34.28
N VAL A 710 3.53 4.94 34.72
CA VAL A 710 2.16 5.41 34.61
C VAL A 710 2.17 6.69 33.79
N ALA A 711 1.29 6.79 32.80
CA ALA A 711 1.21 7.98 31.94
C ALA A 711 -0.23 8.40 31.69
N THR A 712 -0.43 9.69 31.46
CA THR A 712 -1.72 10.27 31.07
C THR A 712 -1.52 11.37 30.03
N SER A 713 -2.55 11.64 29.23
CA SER A 713 -2.60 12.72 28.25
C SER A 713 -3.95 13.43 28.33
N ASP A 714 -3.94 14.76 28.26
CA ASP A 714 -5.16 15.53 28.02
C ASP A 714 -5.49 15.63 26.51
N LEU A 715 -6.66 16.18 26.18
CA LEU A 715 -7.10 16.36 24.78
C LEU A 715 -6.24 17.34 23.97
N ALA A 716 -5.45 18.21 24.62
CA ALA A 716 -4.48 19.07 23.94
C ALA A 716 -3.17 18.33 23.62
N GLY A 717 -3.07 17.06 24.01
CA GLY A 717 -1.88 16.22 23.86
C GLY A 717 -0.83 16.41 24.94
N ARG A 718 -1.09 17.21 25.99
CA ARG A 718 -0.13 17.42 27.08
C ARG A 718 -0.11 16.20 27.98
N THR A 719 1.08 15.75 28.34
CA THR A 719 1.27 14.50 29.07
C THR A 719 1.89 14.69 30.44
N ALA A 720 1.61 13.75 31.34
CA ALA A 720 2.32 13.55 32.60
C ALA A 720 2.70 12.09 32.75
N VAL A 721 3.86 11.83 33.37
CA VAL A 721 4.42 10.50 33.56
C VAL A 721 4.92 10.38 34.99
N ALA A 722 4.59 9.28 35.65
CA ALA A 722 5.10 8.92 36.96
C ALA A 722 5.71 7.51 36.92
N TRP A 723 6.71 7.29 37.77
CA TRP A 723 7.40 6.02 37.90
C TRP A 723 7.34 5.55 39.34
N GLN A 724 7.03 4.27 39.54
CA GLN A 724 6.98 3.63 40.85
C GLN A 724 7.83 2.37 40.83
N PRO A 725 8.87 2.26 41.67
CA PRO A 725 9.58 1.00 41.86
C PRO A 725 8.66 -0.03 42.52
N VAL A 726 8.77 -1.28 42.07
CA VAL A 726 8.03 -2.43 42.60
C VAL A 726 9.01 -3.59 42.75
N SER A 727 9.19 -4.14 43.94
CA SER A 727 10.11 -5.27 44.15
C SER A 727 9.35 -6.48 44.64
N LEU A 728 9.56 -7.63 44.00
CA LEU A 728 9.10 -8.92 44.51
C LEU A 728 10.27 -9.61 45.20
N MET A 729 10.20 -9.75 46.52
CA MET A 729 11.20 -10.50 47.29
C MET A 729 10.78 -11.97 47.42
N GLY A 730 11.74 -12.89 47.29
CA GLY A 730 11.48 -14.30 47.58
C GLY A 730 11.12 -14.51 49.06
N LYS A 731 10.23 -15.46 49.37
CA LYS A 731 9.95 -15.85 50.76
C LYS A 731 11.27 -16.20 51.45
N SER A 732 11.69 -15.38 52.41
CA SER A 732 12.80 -15.72 53.30
C SER A 732 12.43 -17.00 54.03
N GLY A 733 13.12 -18.10 53.74
CA GLY A 733 12.89 -19.38 54.38
C GLY A 733 12.92 -19.24 55.90
N GLN A 734 11.85 -19.66 56.56
CA GLN A 734 11.94 -20.07 57.96
C GLN A 734 12.81 -21.33 57.97
N THR A 735 14.07 -21.15 58.38
CA THR A 735 14.98 -22.22 58.81
C THR A 735 14.42 -22.98 60.00
#